data_AF-A0A0V0ZYD9-F1
#
_entry.id   AF-A0A0V0ZYD9-F1
#
_cell.length_a   1.000
_cell.length_b   1.000
_cell.length_c   1.000
_cell.angle_alpha   90.00
_cell.angle_beta   90.00
_cell.angle_gamma   90.00
#
_symmetry.space_group_name_H-M   'P 1'
#
loop_
_entity.id
_entity.type
_entity.pdbx_description
1 polymer ?
#
loop_
_entity_poly.entity_id
_entity_poly.type
_entity_poly.pdbx_seq_one_letter_code
_entity_poly.pdbx_strand_id
1 'polypeptide(L)'
;MKHFWHCLRVFLKYHSSQSSTDVVEAVQCAIRRGAIKTSFPDSLLNNLESIRGVHPCIYAGFDPSSDSLHIGNLATSRLGDPSGRSVERDRLSLDEIQSNSQCIQFTLKSILRNFEKIKISLNSTNVLSTPAVLDNTDWYHQMNVLDFFDAVGRVFRLRHMMDKQCISERIHREGMSYAEFSYQTLQAYDWLHLYEKFGCLLQIGGADQTGNIHSGHDLIRFFHNQSAYGLLVPLMLSSTGEKIGKSVGSSLWLSSSRTSSFVFYQYFLQLTDKEANSMMKLFSFCSEADLERILDDHCQQPEKRIAQRFLADQLTLLVHSESGLALAKRITEILFDHRLHGIGDLDENHLNILCREVPGVQLSRQALPISAISLALKAGCFDDVNTAERTINQGGFHVNNFKITNPTIVSMNRWHCVRKLLERSGPFAHPEFVPSVENIDLIGTCRVLVIGAGGLGCELLKDLVMPFLDFETFMQKDIGKSKAIVAAEAIERRLPFCSVTPHFCRIEEKPLSFYESFAVIVAGLDSISARRWINRTLVRLLRYDDKGELDMASVIPLIDGGTEGFKGSVRVILPGLSPCVECLLELYPPPVQYQLCTIANTPRSPEHCIDYIKRIAWSEKHPFGDMEIDGDNEAHIQWIYNEAVKRAGAFGIHGVTIRLTKGVIKNIIPAVSSTNAVIAGRSSAMPLENYMNFQDGEGIYMGAVLLERDENCELCSRKPITLTFNENDTLENVCNVLKTDSRFEFTSPSITYMHGTCRALYVPSLPGFENLSRGNLTKTLKELGLMNGEEIYVSDPSMKSTLTFRLSILTAAQIES
;
A
#
# COMPACT_ATOMS: atom_id res chain seq x y z
N MET A 1 34.49 9.70 24.83
CA MET A 1 34.29 8.28 24.45
C MET A 1 35.56 7.60 23.93
N LYS A 2 36.34 8.26 23.07
CA LYS A 2 37.57 7.68 22.48
C LYS A 2 38.54 7.13 23.54
N HIS A 3 38.89 7.91 24.55
CA HIS A 3 39.78 7.50 25.65
C HIS A 3 39.27 6.28 26.38
N PHE A 4 38.01 6.33 26.81
CA PHE A 4 37.32 5.21 27.43
C PHE A 4 37.39 3.95 26.56
N TRP A 5 37.13 4.08 25.25
CA TRP A 5 37.20 2.96 24.30
C TRP A 5 38.60 2.36 24.21
N HIS A 6 39.63 3.21 24.18
CA HIS A 6 41.01 2.76 24.04
C HIS A 6 41.51 2.14 25.35
N CYS A 7 41.19 2.74 26.50
CA CYS A 7 41.42 2.13 27.81
C CYS A 7 40.77 0.75 27.89
N LEU A 8 39.50 0.65 27.48
CA LEU A 8 38.76 -0.60 27.46
C LEU A 8 39.45 -1.62 26.55
N ARG A 9 39.83 -1.26 25.32
CA ARG A 9 40.57 -2.16 24.40
C ARG A 9 41.92 -2.62 24.94
N VAL A 10 42.71 -1.72 25.52
CA VAL A 10 44.03 -2.05 26.08
C VAL A 10 43.86 -3.01 27.25
N PHE A 11 42.93 -2.69 28.14
CA PHE A 11 42.56 -3.54 29.27
C PHE A 11 42.06 -4.92 28.81
N LEU A 12 41.33 -5.00 27.70
CA LEU A 12 40.75 -6.25 27.21
C LEU A 12 41.73 -7.18 26.51
N LYS A 13 42.61 -6.65 25.65
CA LYS A 13 43.67 -7.48 25.04
C LYS A 13 44.54 -8.10 26.13
N TYR A 14 44.85 -7.34 27.18
CA TYR A 14 45.58 -7.86 28.34
C TYR A 14 44.85 -9.04 29.02
N HIS A 15 43.53 -8.97 29.19
CA HIS A 15 42.75 -9.98 29.92
C HIS A 15 42.11 -11.07 29.03
N SER A 16 42.28 -11.12 27.71
CA SER A 16 41.55 -12.05 26.82
C SER A 16 42.36 -13.26 26.35
N SER A 17 43.69 -13.25 26.48
CA SER A 17 44.55 -14.36 26.10
C SER A 17 44.72 -15.37 27.25
N GLN A 18 44.78 -16.66 26.92
CA GLN A 18 45.20 -17.71 27.86
C GLN A 18 46.73 -17.70 28.09
N SER A 19 47.47 -16.91 27.32
CA SER A 19 48.91 -16.72 27.41
C SER A 19 49.20 -15.24 27.66
N SER A 20 49.58 -14.86 28.88
CA SER A 20 50.17 -13.58 29.30
C SER A 20 50.48 -12.55 28.19
N THR A 21 49.47 -11.94 27.56
CA THR A 21 49.71 -10.89 26.56
C THR A 21 49.92 -9.58 27.29
N ASP A 22 51.17 -9.16 27.22
CA ASP A 22 51.75 -7.96 27.80
C ASP A 22 51.02 -6.67 27.37
N VAL A 23 50.93 -5.68 28.25
CA VAL A 23 50.41 -4.32 27.96
C VAL A 23 51.02 -3.76 26.68
N VAL A 24 52.28 -4.13 26.42
CA VAL A 24 53.01 -3.84 25.18
C VAL A 24 52.24 -4.23 23.93
N GLU A 25 51.73 -5.46 23.83
CA GLU A 25 51.04 -5.93 22.63
C GLU A 25 49.73 -5.17 22.39
N ALA A 26 49.04 -4.85 23.48
CA ALA A 26 47.81 -4.07 23.44
C ALA A 26 48.05 -2.64 22.92
N VAL A 27 49.14 -1.99 23.40
CA VAL A 27 49.57 -0.67 22.92
C VAL A 27 50.07 -0.75 21.47
N GLN A 28 50.84 -1.78 21.09
CA GLN A 28 51.28 -1.99 19.71
C GLN A 28 50.10 -2.15 18.74
N CYS A 29 49.06 -2.89 19.14
CA CYS A 29 47.84 -3.01 18.36
C CYS A 29 47.14 -1.66 18.19
N ALA A 30 47.06 -0.86 19.27
CA ALA A 30 46.51 0.49 19.19
C ALA A 30 47.34 1.40 18.26
N ILE A 31 48.67 1.27 18.24
CA ILE A 31 49.54 2.00 17.31
C ILE A 31 49.28 1.56 15.86
N ARG A 32 49.24 0.25 15.58
CA ARG A 32 48.96 -0.28 14.22
C ARG A 32 47.61 0.19 13.67
N ARG A 33 46.62 0.38 14.55
CA ARG A 33 45.29 0.90 14.19
C ARG A 33 45.22 2.42 14.06
N GLY A 34 46.32 3.15 14.24
CA GLY A 34 46.36 4.62 14.20
C GLY A 34 45.63 5.27 15.38
N ALA A 35 45.46 4.52 16.46
CA ALA A 35 44.69 4.90 17.64
C ALA A 35 45.51 5.74 18.63
N ILE A 36 46.84 5.64 18.57
CA ILE A 36 47.80 6.47 19.31
C ILE A 36 48.48 7.42 18.32
N LYS A 37 48.46 8.73 18.60
CA LYS A 37 49.11 9.77 17.81
C LYS A 37 50.54 10.00 18.29
N THR A 38 50.72 10.15 19.60
CA THR A 38 51.99 10.40 20.28
C THR A 38 51.96 9.80 21.68
N SER A 39 53.10 9.78 22.37
CA SER A 39 53.20 9.38 23.77
C SER A 39 53.95 10.44 24.57
N PHE A 40 53.88 10.33 25.90
CA PHE A 40 54.80 11.02 26.78
C PHE A 40 55.40 10.02 27.79
N PRO A 41 56.73 9.98 27.97
CA PRO A 41 57.75 10.65 27.16
C PRO A 41 57.70 10.20 25.68
N ASP A 42 58.24 11.03 24.78
CA ASP A 42 58.26 10.74 23.33
C ASP A 42 58.98 9.41 22.99
N SER A 43 59.89 8.98 23.86
CA SER A 43 60.65 7.74 23.72
C SER A 43 59.82 6.47 23.94
N LEU A 44 58.62 6.55 24.56
CA LEU A 44 57.83 5.37 24.90
C LEU A 44 57.41 4.56 23.65
N LEU A 45 56.96 5.21 22.58
CA LEU A 45 56.57 4.50 21.35
C LEU A 45 57.75 3.75 20.69
N ASN A 46 58.98 4.19 20.95
CA ASN A 46 60.20 3.55 20.44
C ASN A 46 60.71 2.43 21.36
N ASN A 47 60.27 2.38 22.62
CA ASN A 47 60.68 1.39 23.60
C ASN A 47 59.51 1.01 24.53
N LEU A 48 58.57 0.21 24.01
CA LEU A 48 57.43 -0.25 24.79
C LEU A 48 57.83 -1.27 25.88
N GLU A 49 59.04 -1.82 25.86
CA GLU A 49 59.51 -2.73 26.92
C GLU A 49 59.51 -2.05 28.30
N SER A 50 59.57 -0.71 28.37
CA SER A 50 59.54 0.03 29.62
C SER A 50 58.20 -0.04 30.36
N ILE A 51 57.14 -0.52 29.71
CA ILE A 51 55.82 -0.76 30.29
C ILE A 51 55.48 -2.26 30.41
N ARG A 52 56.44 -3.16 30.12
CA ARG A 52 56.27 -4.62 30.24
C ARG A 52 56.12 -5.02 31.71
N GLY A 53 55.12 -5.87 32.00
CA GLY A 53 54.87 -6.39 33.35
C GLY A 53 54.23 -5.39 34.35
N VAL A 54 53.86 -4.20 33.87
CA VAL A 54 53.12 -3.21 34.65
C VAL A 54 51.68 -3.67 34.86
N HIS A 55 51.16 -3.59 36.09
CA HIS A 55 49.74 -3.80 36.36
C HIS A 55 48.94 -2.71 35.60
N PRO A 56 47.97 -3.06 34.74
CA PRO A 56 47.37 -2.14 33.77
C PRO A 56 46.28 -1.27 34.41
N CYS A 57 46.63 -0.51 35.46
CA CYS A 57 45.78 0.55 35.93
C CYS A 57 45.95 1.75 34.98
N ILE A 58 44.91 2.02 34.19
CA ILE A 58 44.90 3.08 33.18
C ILE A 58 43.91 4.17 33.61
N TYR A 59 44.39 5.41 33.66
CA TYR A 59 43.58 6.57 33.99
C TYR A 59 43.08 7.28 32.72
N ALA A 60 41.78 7.56 32.68
CA ALA A 60 41.17 8.49 31.74
C ALA A 60 40.26 9.45 32.50
N GLY A 61 40.53 10.75 32.40
CA GLY A 61 39.72 11.80 33.01
C GLY A 61 38.50 12.14 32.14
N PHE A 62 37.35 12.29 32.79
CA PHE A 62 36.13 12.82 32.18
C PHE A 62 35.56 13.89 33.08
N ASP A 63 34.84 14.83 32.49
CA ASP A 63 34.28 15.91 33.27
C ASP A 63 32.79 16.12 33.10
N PRO A 64 32.09 16.49 34.21
CA PRO A 64 30.65 16.59 34.29
C PRO A 64 30.09 17.89 33.70
N SER A 65 30.59 18.29 32.54
CA SER A 65 30.12 19.47 31.81
C SER A 65 28.74 19.30 31.17
N SER A 66 28.25 18.06 31.11
CA SER A 66 26.90 17.68 30.73
C SER A 66 26.53 16.39 31.46
N ASP A 67 25.24 16.13 31.55
CA ASP A 67 24.61 14.88 32.02
C ASP A 67 25.02 13.59 31.27
N SER A 68 25.80 13.69 30.19
CA SER A 68 26.25 12.53 29.43
C SER A 68 27.57 12.81 28.71
N LEU A 69 28.26 11.73 28.35
CA LEU A 69 29.39 11.83 27.42
C LEU A 69 28.88 11.81 25.98
N HIS A 70 29.59 12.45 25.06
CA HIS A 70 29.37 12.27 23.62
C HIS A 70 30.62 11.68 22.94
N ILE A 71 30.49 11.27 21.68
CA ILE A 71 31.57 10.59 20.93
C ILE A 71 32.87 11.42 20.88
N GLY A 72 32.71 12.74 20.75
CA GLY A 72 33.78 13.75 20.68
C GLY A 72 34.27 14.31 22.03
N ASN A 73 33.70 13.89 23.17
CA ASN A 73 34.00 14.53 24.44
C ASN A 73 35.47 14.34 24.85
N LEU A 74 36.07 15.46 25.25
CA LEU A 74 37.39 15.67 25.83
C LEU A 74 37.24 16.50 27.10
N ALA A 75 38.03 16.13 28.11
CA ALA A 75 37.90 16.53 29.51
C ALA A 75 37.93 18.06 29.73
N THR A 76 37.21 18.53 30.74
CA THR A 76 37.09 19.89 31.26
C THR A 76 36.48 19.95 32.69
N SER A 77 37.26 20.11 33.75
CA SER A 77 36.73 20.13 35.13
C SER A 77 35.86 21.34 35.48
N ARG A 78 35.42 21.37 36.75
CA ARG A 78 34.81 22.52 37.44
C ARG A 78 35.53 23.86 37.17
N LEU A 79 36.85 23.80 36.90
CA LEU A 79 37.68 24.88 36.39
C LEU A 79 38.04 24.53 34.94
N GLY A 80 37.65 25.36 33.97
CA GLY A 80 37.69 25.01 32.54
C GLY A 80 39.08 24.61 32.04
N ASP A 81 39.16 23.56 31.20
CA ASP A 81 40.38 23.23 30.44
C ASP A 81 40.52 24.19 29.24
N PRO A 82 41.63 24.94 29.13
CA PRO A 82 41.88 25.81 27.98
C PRO A 82 42.11 25.06 26.66
N SER A 83 42.39 23.76 26.72
CA SER A 83 42.84 22.97 25.58
C SER A 83 41.79 22.88 24.47
N GLY A 84 42.07 23.56 23.34
CA GLY A 84 41.28 23.46 22.11
C GLY A 84 39.94 24.19 22.12
N ARG A 85 39.74 25.22 22.96
CA ARG A 85 38.55 26.11 22.94
C ARG A 85 38.91 27.58 22.72
N SER A 86 37.97 28.33 22.15
CA SER A 86 38.12 29.75 21.85
C SER A 86 37.51 30.69 22.89
N VAL A 87 36.64 30.21 23.79
CA VAL A 87 35.93 31.04 24.79
C VAL A 87 35.88 30.31 26.14
N GLU A 88 35.85 31.08 27.23
CA GLU A 88 35.63 30.59 28.61
C GLU A 88 34.23 29.98 28.75
N ARG A 89 34.04 29.05 29.70
CA ARG A 89 32.76 28.35 29.89
C ARG A 89 31.83 29.05 30.87
N ASP A 90 30.54 28.88 30.62
CA ASP A 90 29.48 29.18 31.58
C ASP A 90 29.65 28.32 32.85
N ARG A 91 29.43 28.94 34.01
CA ARG A 91 29.54 28.29 35.32
C ARG A 91 28.29 27.45 35.58
N LEU A 92 28.48 26.15 35.78
CA LEU A 92 27.43 25.25 36.26
C LEU A 92 27.27 25.37 37.79
N SER A 93 26.05 25.19 38.28
CA SER A 93 25.79 25.07 39.72
C SER A 93 26.35 23.75 40.29
N LEU A 94 26.54 23.69 41.61
CA LEU A 94 27.01 22.48 42.27
C LEU A 94 26.04 21.31 42.09
N ASP A 95 24.74 21.58 42.14
CA ASP A 95 23.70 20.57 41.97
C ASP A 95 23.72 19.99 40.53
N GLU A 96 23.90 20.83 39.51
CA GLU A 96 24.05 20.39 38.13
C GLU A 96 25.32 19.54 37.94
N ILE A 97 26.44 19.92 38.54
CA ILE A 97 27.70 19.15 38.48
C ILE A 97 27.52 17.77 39.11
N GLN A 98 26.89 17.70 40.28
CA GLN A 98 26.66 16.44 40.98
C GLN A 98 25.70 15.54 40.18
N SER A 99 24.61 16.11 39.66
CA SER A 99 23.66 15.39 38.81
C SER A 99 24.34 14.86 37.53
N ASN A 100 25.17 15.69 36.89
CA ASN A 100 25.92 15.31 35.70
C ASN A 100 26.92 14.18 35.99
N SER A 101 27.67 14.28 37.10
CA SER A 101 28.61 13.24 37.55
C SER A 101 27.89 11.91 37.73
N GLN A 102 26.75 11.89 38.43
CA GLN A 102 25.94 10.69 38.64
C GLN A 102 25.46 10.05 37.32
N CYS A 103 24.99 10.87 36.38
CA CYS A 103 24.52 10.38 35.07
C CYS A 103 25.67 9.79 34.22
N ILE A 104 26.85 10.42 34.23
CA ILE A 104 28.05 9.91 33.57
C ILE A 104 28.48 8.58 34.22
N GLN A 105 28.53 8.51 35.55
CA GLN A 105 28.88 7.29 36.28
C GLN A 105 27.94 6.14 35.93
N PHE A 106 26.63 6.41 35.87
CA PHE A 106 25.62 5.42 35.48
C PHE A 106 25.82 4.93 34.04
N THR A 107 26.06 5.85 33.11
CA THR A 107 26.32 5.53 31.69
C THR A 107 27.55 4.66 31.53
N LEU A 108 28.67 5.02 32.17
CA LEU A 108 29.92 4.25 32.14
C LEU A 108 29.73 2.85 32.74
N LYS A 109 29.09 2.73 33.91
CA LYS A 109 28.79 1.44 34.53
C LYS A 109 27.91 0.55 33.63
N SER A 110 26.95 1.15 32.93
CA SER A 110 26.07 0.42 31.99
C SER A 110 26.83 -0.10 30.77
N ILE A 111 27.68 0.74 30.17
CA ILE A 111 28.57 0.35 29.06
C ILE A 111 29.49 -0.81 29.47
N LEU A 112 30.08 -0.75 30.66
CA LEU A 112 30.95 -1.80 31.18
C LEU A 112 30.21 -3.13 31.39
N ARG A 113 28.98 -3.08 31.92
CA ARG A 113 28.12 -4.28 32.06
C ARG A 113 27.72 -4.87 30.71
N ASN A 114 27.34 -4.03 29.74
CA ASN A 114 27.01 -4.49 28.39
C ASN A 114 28.24 -5.13 27.73
N PHE A 115 29.41 -4.55 27.94
CA PHE A 115 30.66 -5.10 27.46
C PHE A 115 30.93 -6.51 28.01
N GLU A 116 30.77 -6.74 29.31
CA GLU A 116 30.96 -8.07 29.92
C GLU A 116 30.09 -9.14 29.26
N LYS A 117 28.84 -8.80 28.91
CA LYS A 117 27.92 -9.70 28.19
C LYS A 117 28.42 -10.01 26.77
N ILE A 118 28.90 -9.00 26.04
CA ILE A 118 29.49 -9.17 24.70
C ILE A 118 30.73 -10.07 24.73
N LYS A 119 31.51 -10.06 25.83
CA LYS A 119 32.69 -10.91 25.99
C LYS A 119 32.33 -12.38 26.21
N ILE A 120 31.27 -12.66 27.00
CA ILE A 120 30.79 -14.03 27.25
C ILE A 120 30.36 -14.69 25.92
N SER A 121 29.73 -13.94 25.01
CA SER A 121 29.36 -14.46 23.68
C SER A 121 30.55 -14.65 22.72
N LEU A 122 31.72 -14.10 23.03
CA LEU A 122 32.97 -14.26 22.28
C LEU A 122 33.91 -15.35 22.86
N ASN A 123 33.42 -16.22 23.75
CA ASN A 123 34.17 -17.35 24.34
C ASN A 123 35.48 -16.96 25.07
N SER A 124 35.57 -15.78 25.68
CA SER A 124 36.73 -15.40 26.50
C SER A 124 36.45 -15.66 27.99
N THR A 125 37.19 -16.59 28.60
CA THR A 125 36.93 -17.17 29.93
C THR A 125 37.47 -16.37 31.13
N ASN A 126 38.13 -15.23 30.90
CA ASN A 126 38.76 -14.46 31.99
C ASN A 126 37.80 -13.40 32.55
N VAL A 127 37.56 -13.46 33.87
CA VAL A 127 36.82 -12.43 34.62
C VAL A 127 37.65 -11.14 34.61
N LEU A 128 37.09 -10.04 34.08
CA LEU A 128 37.72 -8.72 34.19
C LEU A 128 37.47 -8.15 35.59
N SER A 129 38.48 -7.52 36.16
CA SER A 129 38.27 -6.63 37.30
C SER A 129 37.41 -5.45 36.85
N THR A 130 36.31 -5.18 37.54
CA THR A 130 35.39 -4.08 37.18
C THR A 130 36.14 -2.74 37.20
N PRO A 131 36.12 -1.93 36.12
CA PRO A 131 36.77 -0.62 36.12
C PRO A 131 36.19 0.29 37.21
N ALA A 132 37.07 0.94 37.97
CA ALA A 132 36.66 1.89 39.01
C ALA A 132 36.29 3.23 38.38
N VAL A 133 35.12 3.76 38.74
CA VAL A 133 34.71 5.13 38.43
C VAL A 133 34.80 5.93 39.72
N LEU A 134 35.73 6.90 39.77
CA LEU A 134 36.07 7.68 40.96
C LEU A 134 35.70 9.15 40.76
N ASP A 135 35.36 9.84 41.84
CA ASP A 135 35.06 11.27 41.84
C ASP A 135 36.20 12.02 42.55
N ASN A 136 36.81 13.00 41.89
CA ASN A 136 37.97 13.69 42.45
C ASN A 136 37.64 14.58 43.66
N THR A 137 36.35 14.87 43.88
CA THR A 137 35.88 15.50 45.12
C THR A 137 36.27 14.69 46.37
N ASP A 138 36.45 13.37 46.25
CA ASP A 138 36.83 12.49 47.37
C ASP A 138 38.17 12.89 48.01
N TRP A 139 39.16 13.28 47.21
CA TRP A 139 40.47 13.71 47.72
C TRP A 139 40.59 15.23 47.88
N TYR A 140 39.90 16.02 47.06
CA TYR A 140 39.91 17.48 47.23
C TYR A 140 39.11 17.97 48.44
N HIS A 141 38.06 17.27 48.86
CA HIS A 141 37.30 17.64 50.06
C HIS A 141 38.16 17.56 51.34
N GLN A 142 39.20 16.72 51.32
CA GLN A 142 40.11 16.52 52.46
C GLN A 142 41.36 17.41 52.39
N MET A 143 41.55 18.13 51.28
CA MET A 143 42.76 18.92 51.02
C MET A 143 42.45 20.41 51.15
N ASN A 144 43.21 21.11 52.00
CA ASN A 144 43.11 22.58 52.05
C ASN A 144 44.00 23.24 50.97
N VAL A 145 43.79 24.52 50.72
CA VAL A 145 44.51 25.25 49.65
C VAL A 145 46.03 25.33 49.91
N LEU A 146 46.45 25.39 51.18
CA LEU A 146 47.87 25.44 51.55
C LEU A 146 48.52 24.07 51.29
N ASP A 147 47.84 22.97 51.66
CA ASP A 147 48.29 21.61 51.38
C ASP A 147 48.47 21.42 49.87
N PHE A 148 47.53 21.93 49.06
CA PHE A 148 47.63 21.85 47.60
C PHE A 148 48.84 22.61 47.06
N PHE A 149 49.07 23.85 47.49
CA PHE A 149 50.24 24.61 47.05
C PHE A 149 51.56 24.03 47.55
N ASP A 150 51.57 23.38 48.71
CA ASP A 150 52.76 22.70 49.22
C ASP A 150 53.09 21.44 48.42
N ALA A 151 52.07 20.61 48.15
CA ALA A 151 52.21 19.38 47.37
C ALA A 151 52.47 19.63 45.87
N VAL A 152 51.84 20.65 45.28
CA VAL A 152 51.79 20.81 43.82
C VAL A 152 52.51 22.09 43.37
N GLY A 153 52.31 23.19 44.11
CA GLY A 153 52.78 24.52 43.72
C GLY A 153 54.30 24.68 43.66
N ARG A 154 55.08 23.91 44.44
CA ARG A 154 56.55 23.98 44.44
C ARG A 154 57.20 23.31 43.23
N VAL A 155 56.50 22.38 42.60
CA VAL A 155 57.03 21.58 41.48
C VAL A 155 56.92 22.33 40.16
N PHE A 156 55.80 23.04 39.97
CA PHE A 156 55.53 23.71 38.71
C PHE A 156 56.17 25.09 38.60
N ARG A 157 57.02 25.29 37.58
CA ARG A 157 57.59 26.59 37.25
C ARG A 157 56.68 27.32 36.25
N LEU A 158 56.27 28.55 36.58
CA LEU A 158 55.35 29.36 35.77
C LEU A 158 55.80 29.50 34.30
N ARG A 159 57.09 29.79 34.05
CA ARG A 159 57.62 29.91 32.68
C ARG A 159 57.34 28.64 31.86
N HIS A 160 57.66 27.48 32.42
CA HIS A 160 57.44 26.20 31.73
C HIS A 160 55.95 25.92 31.49
N MET A 161 55.07 26.27 32.44
CA MET A 161 53.63 26.15 32.25
C MET A 161 53.10 27.08 31.15
N MET A 162 53.65 28.30 31.04
CA MET A 162 53.25 29.28 30.03
C MET A 162 53.78 28.92 28.63
N ASP A 163 54.95 28.30 28.53
CA ASP A 163 55.57 27.91 27.26
C ASP A 163 54.82 26.76 26.56
N LYS A 164 53.90 26.09 27.25
CA LYS A 164 53.04 25.07 26.65
C LYS A 164 52.17 25.70 25.56
N GLN A 165 52.24 25.12 24.37
CA GLN A 165 51.61 25.67 23.16
C GLN A 165 50.12 26.02 23.35
N CYS A 166 49.32 25.12 23.96
CA CYS A 166 47.90 25.37 24.19
C CYS A 166 47.62 26.56 25.11
N ILE A 167 48.48 26.79 26.11
CA ILE A 167 48.35 27.88 27.07
C ILE A 167 48.83 29.19 26.45
N SER A 168 49.99 29.16 25.81
CA SER A 168 50.54 30.33 25.10
C SER A 168 49.54 30.86 24.06
N GLU A 169 49.00 30.00 23.21
CA GLU A 169 48.03 30.39 22.18
C GLU A 169 46.73 30.98 22.77
N ARG A 170 46.21 30.42 23.86
CA ARG A 170 44.99 30.91 24.52
C ARG A 170 45.22 32.27 25.20
N ILE A 171 46.35 32.43 25.90
CA ILE A 171 46.76 33.70 26.52
C ILE A 171 46.91 34.81 25.46
N HIS A 172 47.51 34.51 24.30
CA HIS A 172 47.77 35.52 23.26
C HIS A 172 46.51 36.00 22.53
N ARG A 173 45.42 35.21 22.54
CA ARG A 173 44.18 35.56 21.83
C ARG A 173 43.25 36.46 22.65
N GLU A 174 42.83 36.00 23.83
CA GLU A 174 41.79 36.69 24.63
C GLU A 174 42.16 36.78 26.12
N GLY A 175 43.37 36.36 26.51
CA GLY A 175 43.73 36.15 27.91
C GLY A 175 43.22 34.81 28.46
N MET A 176 43.56 34.53 29.72
CA MET A 176 43.21 33.30 30.43
C MET A 176 43.02 33.62 31.91
N SER A 177 41.97 33.07 32.53
CA SER A 177 41.78 33.23 33.97
C SER A 177 42.78 32.37 34.77
N TYR A 178 43.15 32.79 35.98
CA TYR A 178 44.03 31.98 36.83
C TYR A 178 43.44 30.60 37.14
N ALA A 179 42.11 30.53 37.23
CA ALA A 179 41.35 29.29 37.37
C ALA A 179 41.58 28.33 36.19
N GLU A 180 41.46 28.82 34.96
CA GLU A 180 41.71 28.06 33.72
C GLU A 180 43.20 27.64 33.62
N PHE A 181 44.13 28.54 33.95
CA PHE A 181 45.57 28.25 33.95
C PHE A 181 45.98 27.16 34.95
N SER A 182 45.34 27.14 36.12
CA SER A 182 45.63 26.21 37.21
C SER A 182 45.04 24.81 36.98
N TYR A 183 44.21 24.60 35.94
CA TYR A 183 43.62 23.30 35.67
C TYR A 183 44.66 22.18 35.47
N GLN A 184 45.77 22.48 34.79
CA GLN A 184 46.84 21.52 34.54
C GLN A 184 47.49 20.97 35.82
N THR A 185 47.46 21.73 36.92
CA THR A 185 48.06 21.30 38.20
C THR A 185 47.09 20.42 38.98
N LEU A 186 45.78 20.66 38.86
CA LEU A 186 44.73 19.81 39.42
C LEU A 186 44.70 18.44 38.73
N GLN A 187 44.69 18.40 37.40
CA GLN A 187 44.74 17.13 36.67
C GLN A 187 46.05 16.35 36.95
N ALA A 188 47.16 17.05 37.14
CA ALA A 188 48.43 16.42 37.52
C ALA A 188 48.36 15.76 38.90
N TYR A 189 47.76 16.45 39.87
CA TYR A 189 47.56 15.91 41.22
C TYR A 189 46.59 14.72 41.22
N ASP A 190 45.53 14.76 40.41
CA ASP A 190 44.62 13.62 40.23
C ASP A 190 45.38 12.38 39.77
N TRP A 191 46.32 12.52 38.81
CA TRP A 191 47.15 11.39 38.37
C TRP A 191 48.12 10.93 39.46
N LEU A 192 48.76 11.83 40.21
CA LEU A 192 49.62 11.47 41.35
C LEU A 192 48.85 10.68 42.41
N HIS A 193 47.64 11.10 42.76
CA HIS A 193 46.80 10.38 43.74
C HIS A 193 46.47 8.96 43.26
N LEU A 194 46.10 8.80 41.99
CA LEU A 194 45.81 7.49 41.40
C LEU A 194 47.07 6.62 41.28
N TYR A 195 48.22 7.24 41.04
CA TYR A 195 49.52 6.57 41.05
C TYR A 195 49.81 5.97 42.43
N GLU A 196 49.72 6.77 43.48
CA GLU A 196 50.04 6.35 44.86
C GLU A 196 49.05 5.32 45.41
N LYS A 197 47.75 5.50 45.13
CA LYS A 197 46.69 4.66 45.69
C LYS A 197 46.45 3.37 44.92
N PHE A 198 46.60 3.39 43.60
CA PHE A 198 46.24 2.28 42.71
C PHE A 198 47.37 1.81 41.78
N GLY A 199 48.56 2.41 41.84
CA GLY A 199 49.66 2.10 40.94
C GLY A 199 49.37 2.48 39.49
N CYS A 200 48.61 3.56 39.26
CA CYS A 200 48.21 3.99 37.92
C CYS A 200 49.37 4.59 37.11
N LEU A 201 50.10 3.72 36.38
CA LEU A 201 51.27 4.10 35.58
C LEU A 201 50.93 4.72 34.21
N LEU A 202 49.73 4.49 33.68
CA LEU A 202 49.34 4.91 32.34
C LEU A 202 48.17 5.90 32.36
N GLN A 203 48.32 7.06 31.72
CA GLN A 203 47.21 7.98 31.44
C GLN A 203 46.93 8.05 29.94
N ILE A 204 45.66 7.96 29.56
CA ILE A 204 45.24 8.15 28.17
C ILE A 204 44.46 9.46 28.05
N GLY A 205 44.93 10.35 27.18
CA GLY A 205 44.33 11.67 26.94
C GLY A 205 44.34 12.06 25.46
N GLY A 206 43.68 13.16 25.12
CA GLY A 206 43.61 13.60 23.72
C GLY A 206 44.89 14.30 23.33
N ALA A 207 45.20 14.37 22.04
CA ALA A 207 46.34 15.17 21.57
C ALA A 207 46.28 16.65 21.99
N ASP A 208 45.09 17.18 22.28
CA ASP A 208 44.88 18.51 22.88
C ASP A 208 45.26 18.58 24.37
N GLN A 209 45.30 17.45 25.09
CA GLN A 209 45.64 17.39 26.52
C GLN A 209 47.12 17.10 26.80
N THR A 210 47.96 17.19 25.76
CA THR A 210 49.41 16.96 25.85
C THR A 210 50.03 17.73 27.01
N GLY A 211 49.72 19.03 27.14
CA GLY A 211 50.24 19.87 28.22
C GLY A 211 49.87 19.39 29.63
N ASN A 212 48.65 18.89 29.84
CA ASN A 212 48.19 18.44 31.15
C ASN A 212 48.80 17.09 31.53
N ILE A 213 48.92 16.17 30.56
CA ILE A 213 49.60 14.88 30.75
C ILE A 213 51.08 15.08 31.08
N HIS A 214 51.76 16.02 30.41
CA HIS A 214 53.15 16.35 30.73
C HIS A 214 53.28 16.80 32.20
N SER A 215 52.37 17.68 32.66
CA SER A 215 52.37 18.13 34.06
C SER A 215 52.24 16.98 35.05
N GLY A 216 51.35 16.01 34.79
CA GLY A 216 51.16 14.86 35.68
C GLY A 216 52.37 13.94 35.71
N HIS A 217 53.01 13.70 34.55
CA HIS A 217 54.26 12.95 34.49
C HIS A 217 55.37 13.63 35.31
N ASP A 218 55.57 14.94 35.11
CA ASP A 218 56.61 15.70 35.81
C ASP A 218 56.40 15.68 37.32
N LEU A 219 55.14 15.79 37.76
CA LEU A 219 54.76 15.73 39.17
C LEU A 219 55.06 14.36 39.78
N ILE A 220 54.65 13.26 39.12
CA ILE A 220 54.93 11.89 39.58
C ILE A 220 56.44 11.62 39.63
N ARG A 221 57.17 12.06 38.60
CA ARG A 221 58.62 11.91 38.53
C ARG A 221 59.31 12.68 39.65
N PHE A 222 58.83 13.87 39.99
CA PHE A 222 59.38 14.68 41.08
C PHE A 222 59.25 13.98 42.44
N PHE A 223 58.08 13.39 42.73
CA PHE A 223 57.83 12.75 44.03
C PHE A 223 58.40 11.33 44.16
N HIS A 224 58.28 10.51 43.11
CA HIS A 224 58.58 9.08 43.19
C HIS A 224 59.85 8.66 42.45
N ASN A 225 60.47 9.56 41.68
CA ASN A 225 61.61 9.26 40.80
C ASN A 225 61.36 8.05 39.88
N GLN A 226 60.09 7.77 39.58
CA GLN A 226 59.61 6.70 38.71
C GLN A 226 58.93 7.29 37.48
N SER A 227 58.90 6.52 36.39
CA SER A 227 58.32 6.97 35.12
C SER A 227 56.84 6.59 35.04
N ALA A 228 55.98 7.58 34.85
CA ALA A 228 54.61 7.39 34.39
C ALA A 228 54.50 7.67 32.89
N TYR A 229 53.47 7.15 32.22
CA TYR A 229 53.41 7.14 30.77
C TYR A 229 52.07 7.67 30.27
N GLY A 230 52.14 8.66 29.38
CA GLY A 230 51.00 9.23 28.68
C GLY A 230 50.83 8.64 27.30
N LEU A 231 49.62 8.26 26.93
CA LEU A 231 49.26 7.89 25.55
C LEU A 231 48.24 8.89 25.00
N LEU A 232 48.61 9.55 23.90
CA LEU A 232 47.81 10.63 23.32
C LEU A 232 47.08 10.12 22.08
N VAL A 233 45.74 10.13 22.13
CA VAL A 233 44.92 9.71 21.01
C VAL A 233 44.68 10.87 20.02
N PRO A 234 44.59 10.61 18.69
CA PRO A 234 44.41 11.69 17.73
C PRO A 234 43.05 12.38 17.91
N LEU A 235 42.93 13.64 17.48
CA LEU A 235 41.64 14.30 17.40
C LEU A 235 40.81 13.68 16.27
N MET A 236 39.53 13.45 16.53
CA MET A 236 38.59 13.00 15.51
C MET A 236 38.11 14.21 14.72
N LEU A 237 38.54 14.30 13.47
CA LEU A 237 38.13 15.36 12.55
C LEU A 237 37.11 14.80 11.56
N SER A 238 36.12 15.61 11.19
CA SER A 238 35.22 15.36 10.08
C SER A 238 35.99 15.40 8.76
N SER A 239 35.33 14.99 7.68
CA SER A 239 35.82 15.21 6.31
C SER A 239 36.12 16.67 5.99
N THR A 240 35.48 17.62 6.68
CA THR A 240 35.72 19.08 6.57
C THR A 240 36.84 19.60 7.48
N GLY A 241 37.46 18.73 8.30
CA GLY A 241 38.55 19.10 9.21
C GLY A 241 38.09 19.64 10.57
N GLU A 242 36.79 19.68 10.86
CA GLU A 242 36.24 20.11 12.15
C GLU A 242 36.24 18.98 13.17
N LYS A 243 36.39 19.30 14.47
CA LYS A 243 36.33 18.29 15.54
C LYS A 243 34.92 17.70 15.61
N ILE A 244 34.81 16.38 15.45
CA ILE A 244 33.53 15.66 15.57
C ILE A 244 32.96 15.90 16.98
N GLY A 245 31.76 16.49 17.07
CA GLY A 245 31.11 16.85 18.34
C GLY A 245 31.16 18.34 18.74
N LYS A 246 31.58 19.25 17.85
CA LYS A 246 31.45 20.72 18.04
C LYS A 246 30.55 21.42 17.02
N SER A 247 30.02 20.70 16.04
CA SER A 247 29.04 21.23 15.09
C SER A 247 27.78 21.65 15.85
N VAL A 248 27.37 22.90 15.69
CA VAL A 248 26.15 23.46 16.28
C VAL A 248 24.96 22.59 15.87
N GLY A 249 24.47 21.73 16.78
CA GLY A 249 23.24 20.95 16.61
C GLY A 249 23.33 19.41 16.56
N SER A 250 24.51 18.76 16.53
CA SER A 250 24.56 17.28 16.30
C SER A 250 25.61 16.52 17.13
N SER A 251 25.65 16.74 18.45
CA SER A 251 26.48 15.91 19.34
C SER A 251 25.84 14.53 19.55
N LEU A 252 26.58 13.46 19.21
CA LEU A 252 26.15 12.07 19.43
C LEU A 252 26.42 11.65 20.88
N TRP A 253 25.39 11.67 21.72
CA TRP A 253 25.49 11.36 23.16
C TRP A 253 25.42 9.85 23.42
N LEU A 254 25.98 9.43 24.56
CA LEU A 254 25.96 8.02 24.99
C LEU A 254 24.70 7.67 25.79
N SER A 255 24.06 8.66 26.41
CA SER A 255 22.80 8.43 27.12
C SER A 255 21.64 8.26 26.15
N SER A 256 20.84 7.22 26.36
CA SER A 256 19.58 6.99 25.64
C SER A 256 18.56 8.11 25.82
N SER A 257 18.68 8.93 26.88
CA SER A 257 17.81 10.09 27.11
C SER A 257 18.08 11.24 26.14
N ARG A 258 19.33 11.36 25.64
CA ARG A 258 19.75 12.42 24.72
C ARG A 258 19.86 11.98 23.28
N THR A 259 20.33 10.75 23.06
CA THR A 259 20.42 10.16 21.72
C THR A 259 19.77 8.78 21.79
N SER A 260 18.66 8.60 21.08
CA SER A 260 17.98 7.31 21.01
C SER A 260 18.88 6.25 20.37
N SER A 261 18.65 4.97 20.66
CA SER A 261 19.42 3.89 20.05
C SER A 261 19.30 3.86 18.52
N PHE A 262 18.15 4.30 17.97
CA PHE A 262 17.95 4.44 16.54
C PHE A 262 18.85 5.52 15.93
N VAL A 263 18.85 6.75 16.48
CA VAL A 263 19.72 7.84 15.98
C VAL A 263 21.19 7.46 16.14
N PHE A 264 21.54 6.83 17.27
CA PHE A 264 22.89 6.35 17.52
C PHE A 264 23.34 5.34 16.45
N TYR A 265 22.49 4.36 16.15
CA TYR A 265 22.75 3.35 15.12
C TYR A 265 22.83 3.96 13.71
N GLN A 266 21.89 4.84 13.36
CA GLN A 266 21.84 5.49 12.06
C GLN A 266 23.05 6.38 11.80
N TYR A 267 23.56 7.07 12.82
CA TYR A 267 24.78 7.87 12.69
C TYR A 267 25.95 7.05 12.11
N PHE A 268 26.19 5.85 12.65
CA PHE A 268 27.26 4.98 12.16
C PHE A 268 26.92 4.36 10.80
N LEU A 269 25.65 4.03 10.57
CA LEU A 269 25.19 3.47 9.31
C LEU A 269 25.33 4.45 8.13
N GLN A 270 25.26 5.75 8.42
CA GLN A 270 25.30 6.84 7.44
C GLN A 270 26.71 7.40 7.17
N LEU A 271 27.74 6.90 7.86
CA LEU A 271 29.12 7.30 7.62
C LEU A 271 29.55 7.07 6.17
N THR A 272 30.36 8.00 5.64
CA THR A 272 31.03 7.80 4.34
C THR A 272 32.02 6.65 4.45
N ASP A 273 32.38 6.01 3.33
CA ASP A 273 33.30 4.86 3.34
C ASP A 273 34.66 5.19 3.96
N LYS A 274 35.17 6.40 3.72
CA LYS A 274 36.42 6.89 4.30
C LYS A 274 36.33 7.06 5.81
N GLU A 275 35.20 7.59 6.30
CA GLU A 275 34.94 7.73 7.73
C GLU A 275 34.73 6.36 8.37
N ALA A 276 33.96 5.46 7.75
CA ALA A 276 33.73 4.10 8.22
C ALA A 276 35.04 3.33 8.39
N ASN A 277 35.95 3.39 7.41
CA ASN A 277 37.28 2.77 7.51
C ASN A 277 38.09 3.33 8.69
N SER A 278 38.11 4.65 8.84
CA SER A 278 38.81 5.32 9.94
C SER A 278 38.21 4.95 11.31
N MET A 279 36.89 4.93 11.41
CA MET A 279 36.16 4.58 12.63
C MET A 279 36.29 3.10 12.98
N MET A 280 36.28 2.21 12.00
CA MET A 280 36.49 0.76 12.20
C MET A 280 37.85 0.48 12.84
N LYS A 281 38.92 1.16 12.38
CA LYS A 281 40.25 1.01 12.98
C LYS A 281 40.25 1.40 14.46
N LEU A 282 39.63 2.52 14.78
CA LEU A 282 39.63 3.11 16.13
C LEU A 282 38.68 2.41 17.10
N PHE A 283 37.46 2.11 16.66
CA PHE A 283 36.34 1.72 17.49
C PHE A 283 35.91 0.26 17.35
N SER A 284 36.31 -0.53 16.35
CA SER A 284 35.90 -1.95 16.33
C SER A 284 36.62 -2.77 17.42
N PHE A 285 35.95 -3.79 17.97
CA PHE A 285 36.58 -4.78 18.88
C PHE A 285 37.08 -6.05 18.17
N CYS A 286 36.91 -6.16 16.85
CA CYS A 286 37.33 -7.32 16.06
C CYS A 286 38.86 -7.54 16.08
N SER A 287 39.30 -8.74 15.71
CA SER A 287 40.72 -9.07 15.56
C SER A 287 41.38 -8.25 14.43
N GLU A 288 42.72 -8.25 14.33
CA GLU A 288 43.39 -7.58 13.19
C GLU A 288 43.05 -8.28 11.86
N ALA A 289 43.04 -9.61 11.84
CA ALA A 289 42.64 -10.39 10.67
C ALA A 289 41.19 -10.11 10.25
N ASP A 290 40.25 -10.05 11.22
CA ASP A 290 38.86 -9.71 10.92
C ASP A 290 38.69 -8.27 10.45
N LEU A 291 39.45 -7.33 11.02
CA LEU A 291 39.41 -5.95 10.58
C LEU A 291 39.83 -5.83 9.11
N GLU A 292 40.95 -6.46 8.73
CA GLU A 292 41.43 -6.48 7.35
C GLU A 292 40.40 -7.12 6.42
N ARG A 293 39.86 -8.29 6.80
CA ARG A 293 38.82 -8.97 6.02
C ARG A 293 37.56 -8.12 5.84
N ILE A 294 37.01 -7.54 6.92
CA ILE A 294 35.80 -6.72 6.85
C ILE A 294 36.01 -5.48 5.99
N LEU A 295 37.19 -4.85 6.08
CA LEU A 295 37.52 -3.69 5.26
C LEU A 295 37.73 -4.07 3.78
N ASP A 296 38.32 -5.23 3.50
CA ASP A 296 38.47 -5.74 2.13
C ASP A 296 37.10 -6.09 1.52
N ASP A 297 36.26 -6.84 2.26
CA ASP A 297 34.88 -7.16 1.87
C ASP A 297 34.07 -5.87 1.59
N HIS A 298 34.23 -4.84 2.43
CA HIS A 298 33.58 -3.53 2.24
C HIS A 298 34.11 -2.79 1.02
N CYS A 299 35.41 -2.83 0.75
CA CYS A 299 36.00 -2.22 -0.44
C CYS A 299 35.52 -2.90 -1.73
N GLN A 300 35.29 -4.21 -1.70
CA GLN A 300 34.76 -4.96 -2.84
C GLN A 300 33.26 -4.69 -3.07
N GLN A 301 32.49 -4.45 -2.00
CA GLN A 301 31.03 -4.30 -2.03
C GLN A 301 30.55 -3.10 -1.18
N PRO A 302 30.93 -1.85 -1.56
CA PRO A 302 30.63 -0.66 -0.75
C PRO A 302 29.13 -0.42 -0.59
N GLU A 303 28.31 -0.82 -1.56
CA GLU A 303 26.85 -0.70 -1.53
C GLU A 303 26.20 -1.47 -0.39
N LYS A 304 26.82 -2.55 0.09
CA LYS A 304 26.32 -3.35 1.22
C LYS A 304 26.57 -2.71 2.58
N ARG A 305 27.44 -1.69 2.64
CA ARG A 305 27.79 -0.96 3.86
C ARG A 305 28.25 -1.88 5.01
N ILE A 306 29.08 -2.85 4.68
CA ILE A 306 29.49 -3.92 5.60
C ILE A 306 30.21 -3.33 6.82
N ALA A 307 31.16 -2.41 6.59
CA ALA A 307 31.91 -1.75 7.66
C ALA A 307 30.99 -0.90 8.56
N GLN A 308 30.08 -0.12 7.97
CA GLN A 308 29.14 0.72 8.71
C GLN A 308 28.17 -0.11 9.55
N ARG A 309 27.58 -1.17 8.98
CA ARG A 309 26.67 -2.09 9.70
C ARG A 309 27.38 -2.77 10.87
N PHE A 310 28.58 -3.30 10.63
CA PHE A 310 29.37 -3.93 11.69
C PHE A 310 29.66 -2.95 12.84
N LEU A 311 30.06 -1.73 12.51
CA LEU A 311 30.36 -0.70 13.50
C LEU A 311 29.10 -0.25 14.26
N ALA A 312 28.00 0.00 13.54
CA ALA A 312 26.71 0.39 14.12
C ALA A 312 26.20 -0.69 15.10
N ASP A 313 26.29 -1.96 14.70
CA ASP A 313 25.93 -3.10 15.54
C ASP A 313 26.75 -3.12 16.84
N GLN A 314 28.08 -3.13 16.73
CA GLN A 314 28.95 -3.25 17.90
C GLN A 314 28.81 -2.06 18.86
N LEU A 315 28.76 -0.83 18.33
CA LEU A 315 28.70 0.35 19.17
C LEU A 315 27.33 0.51 19.83
N THR A 316 26.24 0.25 19.09
CA THR A 316 24.89 0.34 19.65
C THR A 316 24.65 -0.76 20.69
N LEU A 317 25.15 -1.98 20.44
CA LEU A 317 25.12 -3.05 21.43
C LEU A 317 25.86 -2.67 22.72
N LEU A 318 27.02 -2.02 22.59
CA LEU A 318 27.78 -1.59 23.75
C LEU A 318 27.05 -0.51 24.55
N VAL A 319 26.57 0.54 23.87
CA VAL A 319 26.02 1.74 24.52
C VAL A 319 24.59 1.53 24.98
N HIS A 320 23.76 0.91 24.15
CA HIS A 320 22.31 0.77 24.36
C HIS A 320 21.86 -0.66 24.64
N SER A 321 22.79 -1.61 24.82
CA SER A 321 22.52 -3.04 25.06
C SER A 321 21.82 -3.76 23.90
N GLU A 322 21.55 -5.06 24.07
CA GLU A 322 20.89 -5.91 23.06
C GLU A 322 19.50 -5.38 22.69
N SER A 323 18.73 -4.92 23.68
CA SER A 323 17.39 -4.37 23.44
C SER A 323 17.43 -3.11 22.58
N GLY A 324 18.38 -2.21 22.86
CA GLY A 324 18.57 -0.98 22.09
C GLY A 324 19.02 -1.25 20.66
N LEU A 325 19.91 -2.23 20.45
CA LEU A 325 20.33 -2.66 19.11
C LEU A 325 19.17 -3.30 18.34
N ALA A 326 18.44 -4.23 18.96
CA ALA A 326 17.30 -4.89 18.33
C ALA A 326 16.23 -3.88 17.90
N LEU A 327 15.94 -2.90 18.76
CA LEU A 327 15.04 -1.80 18.44
C LEU A 327 15.54 -0.97 17.26
N ALA A 328 16.81 -0.57 17.28
CA ALA A 328 17.40 0.27 16.24
C ALA A 328 17.39 -0.43 14.86
N LYS A 329 17.72 -1.72 14.83
CA LYS A 329 17.63 -2.56 13.62
C LYS A 329 16.21 -2.66 13.13
N ARG A 330 15.26 -2.98 14.01
CA ARG A 330 13.85 -3.11 13.66
C ARG A 330 13.27 -1.83 13.08
N ILE A 331 13.54 -0.68 13.71
CA ILE A 331 13.12 0.62 13.17
C ILE A 331 13.78 0.90 11.82
N THR A 332 15.08 0.59 11.69
CA THR A 332 15.80 0.73 10.41
C THR A 332 15.20 -0.13 9.31
N GLU A 333 14.84 -1.38 9.60
CA GLU A 333 14.20 -2.29 8.65
C GLU A 333 12.82 -1.79 8.22
N ILE A 334 12.01 -1.32 9.18
CA ILE A 334 10.68 -0.74 8.90
C ILE A 334 10.77 0.48 7.98
N LEU A 335 11.73 1.37 8.24
CA LEU A 335 11.86 2.63 7.51
C LEU A 335 12.55 2.48 6.14
N PHE A 336 13.52 1.58 6.01
CA PHE A 336 14.42 1.56 4.85
C PHE A 336 14.39 0.24 4.04
N ASP A 337 13.83 -0.85 4.55
CA ASP A 337 13.96 -2.20 3.94
C ASP A 337 12.64 -2.74 3.34
N HIS A 338 11.79 -1.82 2.86
CA HIS A 338 10.53 -2.09 2.12
C HIS A 338 9.45 -2.90 2.88
N ARG A 339 9.62 -3.21 4.17
CA ARG A 339 8.65 -3.94 5.00
C ARG A 339 7.89 -3.02 5.94
N LEU A 340 6.76 -2.47 5.47
CA LEU A 340 5.82 -1.76 6.35
C LEU A 340 5.04 -2.70 7.30
N HIS A 341 5.07 -4.01 7.00
CA HIS A 341 4.62 -5.05 7.91
C HIS A 341 5.57 -5.08 9.11
N GLY A 342 5.17 -4.46 10.22
CA GLY A 342 5.98 -4.39 11.44
C GLY A 342 5.73 -3.14 12.30
N ILE A 343 5.19 -2.05 11.73
CA ILE A 343 4.81 -0.84 12.50
C ILE A 343 3.76 -1.19 13.55
N GLY A 344 2.76 -2.02 13.19
CA GLY A 344 1.71 -2.47 14.11
C GLY A 344 2.19 -3.38 15.23
N ASP A 345 3.42 -3.90 15.12
CA ASP A 345 4.03 -4.77 16.12
C ASP A 345 4.98 -3.99 17.06
N LEU A 346 5.13 -2.67 16.88
CA LEU A 346 5.85 -1.79 17.79
C LEU A 346 4.94 -1.43 18.97
N ASP A 347 5.48 -1.48 20.20
CA ASP A 347 4.79 -0.92 21.36
C ASP A 347 4.79 0.61 21.35
N GLU A 348 4.02 1.20 22.26
CA GLU A 348 3.83 2.64 22.37
C GLU A 348 5.15 3.40 22.60
N ASN A 349 6.08 2.84 23.37
CA ASN A 349 7.37 3.48 23.63
C ASN A 349 8.24 3.49 22.36
N HIS A 350 8.27 2.38 21.63
CA HIS A 350 8.98 2.27 20.36
C HIS A 350 8.38 3.16 19.27
N LEU A 351 7.05 3.26 19.21
CA LEU A 351 6.36 4.17 18.29
C LEU A 351 6.61 5.63 18.64
N ASN A 352 6.64 5.99 19.93
CA ASN A 352 6.97 7.35 20.37
C ASN A 352 8.42 7.72 20.05
N ILE A 353 9.37 6.80 20.21
CA ILE A 353 10.76 7.00 19.77
C ILE A 353 10.78 7.22 18.25
N LEU A 354 10.10 6.37 17.47
CA LEU A 354 10.01 6.54 16.02
C LEU A 354 9.44 7.92 15.63
N CYS A 355 8.31 8.32 16.21
CA CYS A 355 7.65 9.60 15.93
C CYS A 355 8.46 10.82 16.37
N ARG A 356 9.31 10.69 17.40
CA ARG A 356 10.19 11.77 17.86
C ARG A 356 11.39 11.96 16.93
N GLU A 357 11.97 10.86 16.44
CA GLU A 357 13.23 10.87 15.70
C GLU A 357 13.05 10.96 14.18
N VAL A 358 11.87 10.61 13.68
CA VAL A 358 11.50 10.76 12.27
C VAL A 358 10.62 12.02 12.13
N PRO A 359 10.97 12.97 11.24
CA PRO A 359 10.11 14.10 10.93
C PRO A 359 8.71 13.62 10.55
N GLY A 360 7.71 14.06 11.30
CA GLY A 360 6.32 13.64 11.15
C GLY A 360 5.40 14.85 11.08
N VAL A 361 4.29 14.69 10.33
CA VAL A 361 3.29 15.76 10.18
C VAL A 361 1.90 15.20 10.43
N GLN A 362 1.14 15.92 11.24
CA GLN A 362 -0.23 15.56 11.57
C GLN A 362 -1.18 16.09 10.48
N LEU A 363 -1.87 15.18 9.80
CA LEU A 363 -2.88 15.51 8.78
C LEU A 363 -4.28 15.21 9.31
N SER A 364 -5.23 16.14 9.12
CA SER A 364 -6.63 15.89 9.45
C SER A 364 -7.27 14.94 8.43
N ARG A 365 -8.21 14.09 8.87
CA ARG A 365 -8.94 13.19 7.95
C ARG A 365 -9.74 13.93 6.87
N GLN A 366 -10.16 15.17 7.14
CA GLN A 366 -10.85 16.03 6.17
C GLN A 366 -9.91 16.56 5.08
N ALA A 367 -8.60 16.57 5.32
CA ALA A 367 -7.60 16.94 4.31
C ALA A 367 -7.31 15.81 3.30
N LEU A 368 -8.02 14.69 3.39
CA LEU A 368 -7.94 13.57 2.45
C LEU A 368 -9.15 13.61 1.47
N PRO A 369 -8.95 13.36 0.17
CA PRO A 369 -7.68 12.99 -0.48
C PRO A 369 -6.70 14.16 -0.58
N ILE A 370 -5.40 13.86 -0.44
CA ILE A 370 -4.31 14.84 -0.58
C ILE A 370 -3.41 14.48 -1.76
N SER A 371 -2.92 15.47 -2.50
CA SER A 371 -1.95 15.23 -3.58
C SER A 371 -0.57 14.85 -3.03
N ALA A 372 0.24 14.13 -3.82
CA ALA A 372 1.60 13.78 -3.41
C ALA A 372 2.48 15.01 -3.21
N ILE A 373 2.32 16.07 -4.02
CA ILE A 373 2.98 17.37 -3.80
C ILE A 373 2.55 17.96 -2.47
N SER A 374 1.24 18.07 -2.23
CA SER A 374 0.72 18.67 -1.00
C SER A 374 1.15 17.85 0.22
N LEU A 375 1.21 16.52 0.10
CA LEU A 375 1.73 15.65 1.13
C LEU A 375 3.22 15.88 1.35
N ALA A 376 4.03 15.92 0.30
CA ALA A 376 5.48 16.08 0.40
C ALA A 376 5.87 17.44 0.97
N LEU A 377 5.19 18.52 0.56
CA LEU A 377 5.38 19.86 1.11
C LEU A 377 4.90 19.94 2.55
N LYS A 378 3.70 19.43 2.86
CA LYS A 378 3.20 19.41 4.24
C LYS A 378 4.12 18.61 5.15
N ALA A 379 4.64 17.47 4.67
CA ALA A 379 5.60 16.61 5.37
C ALA A 379 7.01 17.22 5.49
N GLY A 380 7.28 18.37 4.85
CA GLY A 380 8.58 19.03 4.90
C GLY A 380 9.67 18.34 4.06
N CYS A 381 9.30 17.50 3.09
CA CYS A 381 10.27 16.81 2.22
C CYS A 381 10.89 17.74 1.17
N PHE A 382 10.21 18.84 0.83
CA PHE A 382 10.65 19.83 -0.14
C PHE A 382 10.21 21.23 0.30
N ASP A 383 11.02 22.24 -0.01
CA ASP A 383 10.72 23.64 0.32
C ASP A 383 9.82 24.33 -0.71
N ASP A 384 9.81 23.82 -1.95
CA ASP A 384 9.07 24.42 -3.07
C ASP A 384 8.36 23.38 -3.94
N VAL A 385 7.24 23.82 -4.53
CA VAL A 385 6.36 22.99 -5.37
C VAL A 385 7.10 22.46 -6.60
N ASN A 386 7.96 23.26 -7.23
CA ASN A 386 8.60 22.91 -8.50
C ASN A 386 9.65 21.80 -8.30
N THR A 387 10.43 21.87 -7.22
CA THR A 387 11.40 20.83 -6.83
C THR A 387 10.69 19.55 -6.40
N ALA A 388 9.60 19.66 -5.64
CA ALA A 388 8.77 18.51 -5.26
C ALA A 388 8.22 17.81 -6.50
N GLU A 389 7.61 18.56 -7.42
CA GLU A 389 7.05 18.04 -8.65
C GLU A 389 8.12 17.41 -9.55
N ARG A 390 9.25 18.08 -9.76
CA ARG A 390 10.37 17.54 -10.54
C ARG A 390 10.91 16.24 -9.94
N THR A 391 11.09 16.20 -8.62
CA THR A 391 11.65 15.04 -7.92
C THR A 391 10.67 13.86 -7.89
N ILE A 392 9.37 14.14 -7.65
CA ILE A 392 8.31 13.14 -7.75
C ILE A 392 8.27 12.59 -9.18
N ASN A 393 8.26 13.43 -10.21
CA ASN A 393 8.25 13.00 -11.61
C ASN A 393 9.46 12.14 -12.00
N GLN A 394 10.64 12.44 -11.44
CA GLN A 394 11.86 11.63 -11.60
C GLN A 394 11.85 10.36 -10.74
N GLY A 395 10.84 10.21 -9.88
CA GLY A 395 10.63 9.05 -9.04
C GLY A 395 11.51 9.03 -7.78
N GLY A 396 11.97 10.19 -7.32
CA GLY A 396 12.73 10.33 -6.08
C GLY A 396 11.87 10.30 -4.81
N PHE A 397 10.54 10.32 -4.93
CA PHE A 397 9.61 10.34 -3.79
C PHE A 397 8.91 8.98 -3.61
N HIS A 398 8.81 8.51 -2.36
CA HIS A 398 8.18 7.24 -2.02
C HIS A 398 7.15 7.45 -0.91
N VAL A 399 5.97 6.84 -1.04
CA VAL A 399 4.95 6.79 0.01
C VAL A 399 4.70 5.33 0.31
N ASN A 400 4.76 4.95 1.59
CA ASN A 400 4.64 3.56 1.99
C ASN A 400 5.61 2.63 1.24
N ASN A 401 6.86 3.05 1.03
CA ASN A 401 7.88 2.31 0.27
C ASN A 401 7.52 2.06 -1.22
N PHE A 402 6.42 2.62 -1.71
CA PHE A 402 6.08 2.63 -3.13
C PHE A 402 6.55 3.92 -3.76
N LYS A 403 7.27 3.79 -4.87
CA LYS A 403 7.73 4.92 -5.69
C LYS A 403 6.52 5.67 -6.24
N ILE A 404 6.42 6.95 -5.92
CA ILE A 404 5.38 7.84 -6.43
C ILE A 404 5.99 8.67 -7.54
N THR A 405 5.46 8.51 -8.76
CA THR A 405 5.84 9.31 -9.93
C THR A 405 4.77 10.31 -10.33
N ASN A 406 3.57 10.22 -9.72
CA ASN A 406 2.47 11.13 -9.98
C ASN A 406 2.32 12.15 -8.83
N PRO A 407 2.55 13.44 -9.09
CA PRO A 407 2.48 14.49 -8.07
C PRO A 407 1.06 14.73 -7.49
N THR A 408 0.01 14.16 -8.10
CA THR A 408 -1.40 14.44 -7.76
C THR A 408 -2.09 13.39 -6.88
N ILE A 409 -1.51 12.21 -6.62
CA ILE A 409 -2.22 11.07 -5.95
C ILE A 409 -1.49 10.54 -4.70
N VAL A 410 -2.22 10.34 -3.59
CA VAL A 410 -1.80 9.53 -2.42
C VAL A 410 -2.96 8.60 -1.99
N SER A 411 -2.75 7.28 -1.94
CA SER A 411 -3.71 6.31 -1.39
C SER A 411 -3.03 5.39 -0.36
N MET A 412 -3.52 5.37 0.88
CA MET A 412 -3.12 4.38 1.90
C MET A 412 -4.15 3.21 1.90
N ASN A 413 -3.71 2.03 1.45
CA ASN A 413 -4.36 0.71 1.30
C ASN A 413 -5.90 0.59 1.36
N ARG A 414 -6.54 1.12 0.31
CA ARG A 414 -7.98 1.02 -0.01
C ARG A 414 -8.56 -0.40 -0.10
N TRP A 415 -7.77 -1.42 -0.41
CA TRP A 415 -8.26 -2.73 -0.89
C TRP A 415 -8.10 -3.90 0.10
N HIS A 416 -7.93 -3.63 1.39
CA HIS A 416 -7.62 -4.68 2.40
C HIS A 416 -8.61 -5.85 2.43
N CYS A 417 -9.92 -5.58 2.43
CA CYS A 417 -10.94 -6.63 2.49
C CYS A 417 -10.91 -7.52 1.23
N VAL A 418 -10.70 -6.92 0.07
CA VAL A 418 -10.60 -7.62 -1.21
C VAL A 418 -9.33 -8.46 -1.27
N ARG A 419 -8.19 -7.90 -0.83
CA ARG A 419 -6.91 -8.61 -0.77
C ARG A 419 -6.96 -9.89 0.07
N LYS A 420 -7.72 -9.93 1.16
CA LYS A 420 -7.90 -11.17 1.96
C LYS A 420 -8.54 -12.32 1.16
N LEU A 421 -9.40 -12.01 0.19
CA LEU A 421 -10.05 -13.01 -0.66
C LEU A 421 -9.14 -13.43 -1.82
N LEU A 422 -8.30 -12.51 -2.30
CA LEU A 422 -7.45 -12.74 -3.48
C LEU A 422 -6.06 -13.31 -3.16
N GLU A 423 -5.50 -12.97 -2.00
CA GLU A 423 -4.13 -13.32 -1.59
C GLU A 423 -4.09 -14.60 -0.74
N ARG A 424 -5.26 -15.18 -0.37
CA ARG A 424 -5.34 -16.33 0.55
C ARG A 424 -6.15 -17.46 -0.06
N SER A 425 -5.65 -18.68 0.08
CA SER A 425 -6.43 -19.89 -0.21
C SER A 425 -7.50 -20.14 0.84
N GLY A 426 -8.56 -20.85 0.48
CA GLY A 426 -9.58 -21.34 1.41
C GLY A 426 -10.20 -22.66 0.95
N PRO A 427 -10.82 -23.43 1.85
CA PRO A 427 -11.42 -24.73 1.53
C PRO A 427 -12.62 -24.62 0.58
N PHE A 428 -13.23 -23.43 0.46
CA PHE A 428 -14.36 -23.14 -0.43
C PHE A 428 -13.95 -22.35 -1.68
N ALA A 429 -12.64 -22.18 -1.92
CA ALA A 429 -12.17 -21.51 -3.13
C ALA A 429 -12.53 -22.35 -4.37
N HIS A 430 -12.75 -21.67 -5.50
CA HIS A 430 -12.94 -22.37 -6.77
C HIS A 430 -11.71 -23.26 -7.06
N PRO A 431 -11.87 -24.46 -7.65
CA PRO A 431 -10.74 -25.37 -7.90
C PRO A 431 -9.61 -24.75 -8.72
N GLU A 432 -9.93 -23.79 -9.59
CA GLU A 432 -8.96 -23.07 -10.43
C GLU A 432 -8.43 -21.78 -9.78
N PHE A 433 -8.86 -21.42 -8.57
CA PHE A 433 -8.41 -20.22 -7.89
C PHE A 433 -6.99 -20.39 -7.35
N VAL A 434 -6.10 -19.47 -7.73
CA VAL A 434 -4.73 -19.40 -7.22
C VAL A 434 -4.58 -18.11 -6.39
N PRO A 435 -4.25 -18.22 -5.09
CA PRO A 435 -4.03 -17.03 -4.26
C PRO A 435 -2.77 -16.28 -4.69
N SER A 436 -2.88 -14.97 -4.88
CA SER A 436 -1.81 -14.13 -5.44
C SER A 436 -2.05 -12.66 -5.12
N VAL A 437 -0.97 -11.89 -4.98
CA VAL A 437 -1.02 -10.43 -4.79
C VAL A 437 -1.34 -9.70 -6.09
N GLU A 438 -1.01 -10.29 -7.24
CA GLU A 438 -1.26 -9.79 -8.59
C GLU A 438 -2.75 -9.83 -8.97
N ASN A 439 -3.55 -10.66 -8.31
CA ASN A 439 -4.99 -10.75 -8.53
C ASN A 439 -5.71 -9.40 -8.37
N ILE A 440 -5.18 -8.46 -7.56
CA ILE A 440 -5.77 -7.13 -7.42
C ILE A 440 -5.63 -6.29 -8.70
N ASP A 441 -4.55 -6.50 -9.46
CA ASP A 441 -4.29 -5.81 -10.71
C ASP A 441 -5.17 -6.37 -11.83
N LEU A 442 -5.42 -7.69 -11.81
CA LEU A 442 -6.40 -8.31 -12.71
C LEU A 442 -7.80 -7.70 -12.56
N ILE A 443 -8.25 -7.45 -11.32
CA ILE A 443 -9.54 -6.76 -11.07
C ILE A 443 -9.55 -5.37 -11.72
N GLY A 444 -8.44 -4.64 -11.64
CA GLY A 444 -8.32 -3.31 -12.26
C GLY A 444 -8.49 -3.30 -13.78
N THR A 445 -8.26 -4.44 -14.44
CA THR A 445 -8.42 -4.60 -15.91
C THR A 445 -9.77 -5.18 -16.32
N CYS A 446 -10.57 -5.66 -15.37
CA CYS A 446 -11.86 -6.29 -15.64
C CYS A 446 -12.89 -5.25 -16.07
N ARG A 447 -13.41 -5.38 -17.30
CA ARG A 447 -14.50 -4.53 -17.80
C ARG A 447 -15.85 -5.15 -17.46
N VAL A 448 -16.62 -4.48 -16.62
CA VAL A 448 -17.98 -4.88 -16.24
C VAL A 448 -18.98 -3.90 -16.83
N LEU A 449 -20.05 -4.40 -17.44
CA LEU A 449 -21.18 -3.58 -17.90
C LEU A 449 -22.34 -3.71 -16.91
N VAL A 450 -22.81 -2.58 -16.38
CA VAL A 450 -24.07 -2.52 -15.63
C VAL A 450 -25.18 -1.98 -16.53
N ILE A 451 -26.25 -2.76 -16.69
CA ILE A 451 -27.41 -2.39 -17.51
C ILE A 451 -28.56 -1.95 -16.59
N GLY A 452 -28.94 -0.68 -16.73
CA GLY A 452 -29.97 -0.04 -15.90
C GLY A 452 -29.35 0.78 -14.77
N ALA A 453 -29.88 1.98 -14.54
CA ALA A 453 -29.45 2.91 -13.48
C ALA A 453 -30.62 3.36 -12.59
N GLY A 454 -31.63 2.50 -12.46
CA GLY A 454 -32.81 2.74 -11.62
C GLY A 454 -32.90 1.70 -10.51
N GLY A 455 -33.10 2.15 -9.27
CA GLY A 455 -33.25 1.28 -8.10
C GLY A 455 -32.09 0.29 -7.97
N LEU A 456 -32.33 -0.95 -8.41
CA LEU A 456 -31.35 -2.04 -8.47
C LEU A 456 -30.05 -1.65 -9.17
N GLY A 457 -30.11 -0.93 -10.30
CA GLY A 457 -28.91 -0.53 -11.05
C GLY A 457 -27.92 0.35 -10.26
N CYS A 458 -28.44 1.21 -9.37
CA CYS A 458 -27.60 2.06 -8.53
C CYS A 458 -26.93 1.26 -7.41
N GLU A 459 -27.67 0.33 -6.81
CA GLU A 459 -27.13 -0.59 -5.80
C GLU A 459 -26.04 -1.48 -6.41
N LEU A 460 -26.24 -1.99 -7.63
CA LEU A 460 -25.23 -2.75 -8.38
C LEU A 460 -23.95 -1.94 -8.62
N LEU A 461 -24.06 -0.69 -9.09
CA LEU A 461 -22.91 0.18 -9.29
C LEU A 461 -22.15 0.44 -7.98
N LYS A 462 -22.88 0.64 -6.88
CA LYS A 462 -22.32 0.84 -5.55
C LYS A 462 -21.51 -0.37 -5.10
N ASP A 463 -22.12 -1.56 -5.18
CA ASP A 463 -21.54 -2.82 -4.73
C ASP A 463 -20.30 -3.22 -5.54
N LEU A 464 -20.28 -2.96 -6.85
CA LEU A 464 -19.14 -3.26 -7.72
C LEU A 464 -17.93 -2.35 -7.47
N VAL A 465 -18.17 -1.07 -7.17
CA VAL A 465 -17.08 -0.08 -7.03
C VAL A 465 -16.49 -0.07 -5.61
N MET A 466 -17.34 -0.23 -4.60
CA MET A 466 -16.90 -0.50 -3.23
C MET A 466 -18.01 -1.22 -2.47
N PRO A 467 -17.92 -2.55 -2.27
CA PRO A 467 -18.83 -3.22 -1.37
C PRO A 467 -18.69 -2.55 0.01
N PHE A 468 -19.79 -2.34 0.73
CA PHE A 468 -19.86 -1.76 2.09
C PHE A 468 -20.01 -0.23 2.25
N LEU A 469 -20.05 0.59 1.19
CA LEU A 469 -20.41 2.02 1.33
C LEU A 469 -21.87 2.25 0.92
N ASP A 470 -22.65 2.91 1.77
CA ASP A 470 -24.01 3.34 1.45
C ASP A 470 -24.07 4.86 1.25
N PHE A 471 -24.63 5.32 0.12
CA PHE A 471 -24.81 6.74 -0.17
C PHE A 471 -25.87 6.98 -1.25
N GLU A 472 -26.53 8.13 -1.16
CA GLU A 472 -27.56 8.54 -2.11
C GLU A 472 -26.94 8.87 -3.48
N THR A 473 -27.44 8.19 -4.52
CA THR A 473 -26.99 8.39 -5.91
C THR A 473 -27.72 9.57 -6.58
N PHE A 474 -28.94 9.90 -6.16
CA PHE A 474 -29.76 10.97 -6.75
C PHE A 474 -30.29 11.93 -5.69
N MET A 475 -30.24 13.24 -5.97
CA MET A 475 -30.85 14.28 -5.13
C MET A 475 -32.01 14.96 -5.85
N GLN A 476 -32.81 15.72 -5.10
CA GLN A 476 -33.96 16.48 -5.66
C GLN A 476 -33.57 17.44 -6.80
N LYS A 477 -32.33 17.97 -6.78
CA LYS A 477 -31.79 18.84 -7.84
C LYS A 477 -31.50 18.12 -9.17
N ASP A 478 -31.55 16.79 -9.19
CA ASP A 478 -31.20 15.98 -10.35
C ASP A 478 -32.43 15.52 -11.16
N ILE A 479 -33.63 15.91 -10.73
CA ILE A 479 -34.88 15.67 -11.46
C ILE A 479 -34.77 16.28 -12.86
N GLY A 480 -35.09 15.47 -13.89
CA GLY A 480 -35.01 15.86 -15.30
C GLY A 480 -33.66 15.58 -15.98
N LYS A 481 -32.63 15.15 -15.24
CA LYS A 481 -31.34 14.75 -15.81
C LYS A 481 -31.30 13.26 -16.16
N SER A 482 -30.33 12.87 -16.99
CA SER A 482 -30.07 11.46 -17.32
C SER A 482 -29.62 10.67 -16.10
N LYS A 483 -30.31 9.56 -15.81
CA LYS A 483 -29.98 8.67 -14.68
C LYS A 483 -28.57 8.11 -14.77
N ALA A 484 -28.13 7.71 -15.96
CA ALA A 484 -26.80 7.13 -16.17
C ALA A 484 -25.68 8.14 -15.87
N ILE A 485 -25.84 9.38 -16.36
CA ILE A 485 -24.85 10.45 -16.15
C ILE A 485 -24.78 10.83 -14.67
N VAL A 486 -25.93 11.07 -14.03
CA VAL A 486 -25.96 11.45 -12.61
C VAL A 486 -25.42 10.33 -11.73
N ALA A 487 -25.72 9.07 -12.03
CA ALA A 487 -25.19 7.94 -11.29
C ALA A 487 -23.66 7.86 -11.40
N ALA A 488 -23.10 7.98 -12.61
CA ALA A 488 -21.65 8.03 -12.81
C ALA A 488 -21.01 9.19 -12.04
N GLU A 489 -21.53 10.41 -12.20
CA GLU A 489 -21.02 11.59 -11.48
C GLU A 489 -21.11 11.44 -9.96
N ALA A 490 -22.15 10.79 -9.43
CA ALA A 490 -22.31 10.55 -8.01
C ALA A 490 -21.25 9.59 -7.46
N ILE A 491 -20.98 8.49 -8.19
CA ILE A 491 -19.89 7.55 -7.85
C ILE A 491 -18.54 8.26 -7.93
N GLU A 492 -18.22 8.93 -9.03
CA GLU A 492 -16.91 9.56 -9.26
C GLU A 492 -16.64 10.69 -8.26
N ARG A 493 -17.66 11.47 -7.90
CA ARG A 493 -17.55 12.48 -6.84
C ARG A 493 -17.23 11.87 -5.48
N ARG A 494 -17.79 10.70 -5.18
CA ARG A 494 -17.58 10.00 -3.90
C ARG A 494 -16.28 9.20 -3.89
N LEU A 495 -15.84 8.72 -5.05
CA LEU A 495 -14.73 7.80 -5.28
C LEU A 495 -13.89 8.30 -6.48
N PRO A 496 -13.02 9.32 -6.30
CA PRO A 496 -12.31 10.03 -7.39
C PRO A 496 -11.38 9.18 -8.27
N PHE A 497 -11.13 7.94 -7.85
CA PHE A 497 -10.24 6.96 -8.50
C PHE A 497 -11.01 5.87 -9.25
N CYS A 498 -12.35 5.95 -9.27
CA CYS A 498 -13.20 5.06 -10.05
C CYS A 498 -13.55 5.78 -11.35
N SER A 499 -13.57 5.05 -12.47
CA SER A 499 -14.07 5.57 -13.74
C SER A 499 -15.34 4.81 -14.09
N VAL A 500 -16.45 5.53 -14.17
CA VAL A 500 -17.74 4.97 -14.60
C VAL A 500 -18.10 5.67 -15.91
N THR A 501 -18.11 4.95 -17.02
CA THR A 501 -18.49 5.55 -18.31
C THR A 501 -20.02 5.49 -18.47
N PRO A 502 -20.75 6.61 -18.38
CA PRO A 502 -22.19 6.60 -18.55
C PRO A 502 -22.56 6.44 -20.03
N HIS A 503 -23.60 5.65 -20.28
CA HIS A 503 -24.23 5.57 -21.61
C HIS A 503 -25.70 5.98 -21.48
N PHE A 504 -26.03 7.16 -22.00
CA PHE A 504 -27.41 7.61 -22.12
C PHE A 504 -27.97 7.20 -23.48
N CYS A 505 -28.26 5.92 -23.62
CA CYS A 505 -28.87 5.33 -24.80
C CYS A 505 -29.63 4.07 -24.41
N ARG A 506 -30.45 3.55 -25.33
CA ARG A 506 -31.00 2.22 -25.16
C ARG A 506 -29.95 1.14 -25.45
N ILE A 507 -30.18 -0.08 -24.97
CA ILE A 507 -29.25 -1.20 -25.19
C ILE A 507 -29.22 -1.60 -26.67
N GLU A 508 -30.36 -1.49 -27.35
CA GLU A 508 -30.55 -1.85 -28.75
C GLU A 508 -29.74 -0.98 -29.72
N GLU A 509 -29.28 0.19 -29.29
CA GLU A 509 -28.50 1.13 -30.10
C GLU A 509 -27.00 0.79 -30.15
N LYS A 510 -26.52 -0.14 -29.30
CA LYS A 510 -25.10 -0.51 -29.24
C LYS A 510 -24.79 -1.68 -30.18
N PRO A 511 -23.65 -1.63 -30.92
CA PRO A 511 -23.24 -2.72 -31.79
C PRO A 511 -22.76 -3.94 -30.98
N LEU A 512 -22.76 -5.13 -31.58
CA LEU A 512 -22.28 -6.37 -30.93
C LEU A 512 -20.85 -6.25 -30.38
N SER A 513 -19.97 -5.56 -31.11
CA SER A 513 -18.58 -5.32 -30.70
C SER A 513 -18.45 -4.54 -29.39
N PHE A 514 -19.47 -3.78 -28.99
CA PHE A 514 -19.51 -3.13 -27.69
C PHE A 514 -19.62 -4.17 -26.58
N TYR A 515 -20.55 -5.12 -26.71
CA TYR A 515 -20.80 -6.17 -25.72
C TYR A 515 -19.65 -7.17 -25.61
N GLU A 516 -19.02 -7.52 -26.75
CA GLU A 516 -17.84 -8.41 -26.82
C GLU A 516 -16.66 -7.89 -25.96
N SER A 517 -16.67 -6.61 -25.62
CA SER A 517 -15.59 -5.97 -24.89
C SER A 517 -15.63 -6.24 -23.37
N PHE A 518 -16.76 -6.69 -22.81
CA PHE A 518 -16.94 -6.85 -21.36
C PHE A 518 -16.66 -8.28 -20.90
N ALA A 519 -16.07 -8.42 -19.73
CA ALA A 519 -15.81 -9.71 -19.09
C ALA A 519 -17.06 -10.28 -18.41
N VAL A 520 -17.90 -9.41 -17.85
CA VAL A 520 -19.16 -9.76 -17.17
C VAL A 520 -20.19 -8.66 -17.42
N ILE A 521 -21.46 -9.04 -17.53
CA ILE A 521 -22.58 -8.12 -17.62
C ILE A 521 -23.52 -8.36 -16.44
N VAL A 522 -23.92 -7.27 -15.77
CA VAL A 522 -24.87 -7.30 -14.66
C VAL A 522 -26.07 -6.43 -15.01
N ALA A 523 -27.27 -6.99 -14.94
CA ALA A 523 -28.49 -6.36 -15.41
C ALA A 523 -29.48 -6.12 -14.25
N GLY A 524 -29.91 -4.88 -14.10
CA GLY A 524 -31.03 -4.46 -13.27
C GLY A 524 -32.16 -3.89 -14.12
N LEU A 525 -32.64 -4.69 -15.07
CA LEU A 525 -33.64 -4.29 -16.06
C LEU A 525 -35.06 -4.34 -15.48
N ASP A 526 -35.95 -3.51 -15.99
CA ASP A 526 -37.36 -3.42 -15.56
C ASP A 526 -38.35 -4.11 -16.51
N SER A 527 -37.88 -4.57 -17.68
CA SER A 527 -38.72 -5.23 -18.69
C SER A 527 -38.18 -6.58 -19.14
N ILE A 528 -39.11 -7.50 -19.42
CA ILE A 528 -38.78 -8.83 -19.98
C ILE A 528 -38.20 -8.67 -21.38
N SER A 529 -38.73 -7.75 -22.19
CA SER A 529 -38.24 -7.49 -23.56
C SER A 529 -36.76 -7.10 -23.58
N ALA A 530 -36.32 -6.20 -22.69
CA ALA A 530 -34.92 -5.83 -22.60
C ALA A 530 -34.02 -7.00 -22.16
N ARG A 531 -34.49 -7.82 -21.20
CA ARG A 531 -33.77 -9.02 -20.74
C ARG A 531 -33.59 -10.04 -21.87
N ARG A 532 -34.65 -10.29 -22.65
CA ARG A 532 -34.59 -11.16 -23.82
C ARG A 532 -33.63 -10.63 -24.88
N TRP A 533 -33.66 -9.32 -25.14
CA TRP A 533 -32.77 -8.71 -26.11
C TRP A 533 -31.29 -8.89 -25.73
N ILE A 534 -30.90 -8.56 -24.50
CA ILE A 534 -29.49 -8.74 -24.08
C ILE A 534 -29.10 -10.22 -24.09
N ASN A 535 -30.01 -11.12 -23.72
CA ASN A 535 -29.78 -12.56 -23.79
C ASN A 535 -29.47 -13.02 -25.23
N ARG A 536 -30.28 -12.60 -26.21
CA ARG A 536 -30.02 -12.87 -27.65
C ARG A 536 -28.67 -12.33 -28.07
N THR A 537 -28.35 -11.09 -27.70
CA THR A 537 -27.07 -10.44 -28.00
C THR A 537 -25.88 -11.27 -27.50
N LEU A 538 -25.93 -11.81 -26.29
CA LEU A 538 -24.81 -12.61 -25.76
C LEU A 538 -24.71 -14.00 -26.38
N VAL A 539 -25.83 -14.63 -26.73
CA VAL A 539 -25.82 -15.89 -27.48
C VAL A 539 -25.18 -15.71 -28.87
N ARG A 540 -25.40 -14.55 -29.53
CA ARG A 540 -24.80 -14.23 -30.84
C ARG A 540 -23.29 -14.07 -30.81
N LEU A 541 -22.71 -13.81 -29.64
CA LEU A 541 -21.25 -13.68 -29.46
C LEU A 541 -20.55 -15.04 -29.32
N LEU A 542 -21.30 -16.11 -29.05
CA LEU A 542 -20.73 -17.44 -28.84
C LEU A 542 -20.03 -17.95 -30.10
N ARG A 543 -18.82 -18.46 -29.89
CA ARG A 543 -17.99 -19.11 -30.90
C ARG A 543 -17.89 -20.59 -30.59
N TYR A 544 -17.89 -21.39 -31.64
CA TYR A 544 -17.72 -22.83 -31.56
C TYR A 544 -16.60 -23.23 -32.51
N ASP A 545 -15.83 -24.23 -32.11
CA ASP A 545 -14.80 -24.79 -32.97
C ASP A 545 -15.40 -25.72 -34.05
N ASP A 546 -14.54 -26.24 -34.92
CA ASP A 546 -14.94 -27.14 -36.01
C ASP A 546 -15.53 -28.48 -35.51
N LYS A 547 -15.29 -28.84 -34.24
CA LYS A 547 -15.85 -30.04 -33.60
C LYS A 547 -17.19 -29.76 -32.92
N GLY A 548 -17.60 -28.50 -32.86
CA GLY A 548 -18.83 -28.05 -32.24
C GLY A 548 -18.71 -27.77 -30.74
N GLU A 549 -17.50 -27.79 -30.20
CA GLU A 549 -17.23 -27.45 -28.80
C GLU A 549 -17.26 -25.93 -28.59
N LEU A 550 -17.79 -25.51 -27.44
CA LEU A 550 -17.93 -24.09 -27.12
C LEU A 550 -16.59 -23.46 -26.73
N ASP A 551 -16.21 -22.38 -27.40
CA ASP A 551 -15.08 -21.55 -26.98
C ASP A 551 -15.47 -20.80 -25.70
N MET A 552 -14.94 -21.26 -24.55
CA MET A 552 -15.19 -20.65 -23.25
C MET A 552 -14.80 -19.17 -23.19
N ALA A 553 -13.84 -18.72 -24.00
CA ALA A 553 -13.45 -17.31 -24.05
C ALA A 553 -14.49 -16.42 -24.75
N SER A 554 -15.46 -17.00 -25.46
CA SER A 554 -16.59 -16.29 -26.06
C SER A 554 -17.80 -16.17 -25.12
N VAL A 555 -17.78 -16.86 -23.98
CA VAL A 555 -18.87 -16.86 -23.01
C VAL A 555 -18.74 -15.64 -22.11
N ILE A 556 -19.67 -14.70 -22.24
CA ILE A 556 -19.78 -13.55 -21.34
C ILE A 556 -20.89 -13.83 -20.32
N PRO A 557 -20.57 -14.01 -19.02
CA PRO A 557 -21.56 -14.24 -18.00
C PRO A 557 -22.54 -13.05 -17.87
N LEU A 558 -23.82 -13.36 -17.79
CA LEU A 558 -24.90 -12.42 -17.51
C LEU A 558 -25.48 -12.71 -16.12
N ILE A 559 -25.42 -11.73 -15.24
CA ILE A 559 -26.08 -11.77 -13.94
C ILE A 559 -27.31 -10.86 -14.01
N ASP A 560 -28.50 -11.44 -13.98
CA ASP A 560 -29.77 -10.71 -14.06
C ASP A 560 -30.47 -10.68 -12.71
N GLY A 561 -30.78 -9.48 -12.24
CA GLY A 561 -31.59 -9.24 -11.06
C GLY A 561 -32.97 -8.69 -11.42
N GLY A 562 -33.99 -9.11 -10.66
CA GLY A 562 -35.35 -8.58 -10.78
C GLY A 562 -35.98 -8.37 -9.42
N THR A 563 -36.75 -7.29 -9.28
CA THR A 563 -37.45 -6.93 -8.03
C THR A 563 -38.90 -6.56 -8.30
N GLU A 564 -39.79 -6.98 -7.41
CA GLU A 564 -41.22 -6.64 -7.41
C GLU A 564 -41.74 -6.64 -5.96
N GLY A 565 -42.02 -5.46 -5.44
CA GLY A 565 -42.44 -5.26 -4.05
C GLY A 565 -41.42 -5.86 -3.08
N PHE A 566 -41.87 -6.84 -2.30
CA PHE A 566 -41.06 -7.60 -1.33
C PHE A 566 -40.53 -8.92 -1.91
N LYS A 567 -40.57 -9.11 -3.22
CA LYS A 567 -40.06 -10.29 -3.92
C LYS A 567 -38.92 -9.90 -4.85
N GLY A 568 -38.00 -10.83 -5.06
CA GLY A 568 -36.94 -10.65 -6.03
C GLY A 568 -36.36 -11.97 -6.51
N SER A 569 -35.57 -11.89 -7.59
CA SER A 569 -34.83 -13.04 -8.09
C SER A 569 -33.46 -12.61 -8.63
N VAL A 570 -32.47 -13.48 -8.48
CA VAL A 570 -31.15 -13.37 -9.11
C VAL A 570 -30.95 -14.58 -9.99
N ARG A 571 -30.45 -14.37 -11.21
CA ARG A 571 -30.21 -15.40 -12.20
C ARG A 571 -28.81 -15.24 -12.73
N VAL A 572 -28.09 -16.34 -12.84
CA VAL A 572 -26.76 -16.33 -13.46
C VAL A 572 -26.79 -17.19 -14.69
N ILE A 573 -26.55 -16.53 -15.81
CA ILE A 573 -26.66 -17.09 -17.14
C ILE A 573 -25.25 -17.14 -17.72
N LEU A 574 -24.81 -18.35 -18.03
CA LEU A 574 -23.64 -18.66 -18.84
C LEU A 574 -24.15 -19.07 -20.23
N PRO A 575 -24.21 -18.15 -21.20
CA PRO A 575 -24.82 -18.45 -22.50
C PRO A 575 -24.20 -19.68 -23.14
N GLY A 576 -25.05 -20.62 -23.58
CA GLY A 576 -24.63 -21.89 -24.17
C GLY A 576 -24.29 -23.01 -23.18
N LEU A 577 -24.21 -22.73 -21.87
CA LEU A 577 -23.92 -23.70 -20.81
C LEU A 577 -25.09 -23.87 -19.83
N SER A 578 -25.61 -22.77 -19.30
CA SER A 578 -26.72 -22.74 -18.35
C SER A 578 -28.05 -22.42 -19.05
N PRO A 579 -29.21 -22.57 -18.39
CA PRO A 579 -30.46 -21.99 -18.88
C PRO A 579 -30.30 -20.49 -19.14
N CYS A 580 -30.78 -20.05 -20.30
CA CYS A 580 -30.80 -18.64 -20.68
C CYS A 580 -32.17 -18.00 -20.37
N VAL A 581 -32.36 -16.71 -20.65
CA VAL A 581 -33.65 -16.04 -20.36
C VAL A 581 -34.83 -16.74 -21.06
N GLU A 582 -34.67 -17.18 -22.30
CA GLU A 582 -35.68 -17.92 -23.06
C GLU A 582 -36.02 -19.27 -22.43
N CYS A 583 -35.05 -20.00 -21.86
CA CYS A 583 -35.32 -21.25 -21.13
C CYS A 583 -36.20 -21.00 -19.89
N LEU A 584 -36.13 -19.81 -19.32
CA LEU A 584 -36.77 -19.44 -18.05
C LEU A 584 -38.00 -18.56 -18.27
N LEU A 585 -38.52 -18.45 -19.49
CA LEU A 585 -39.59 -17.51 -19.82
C LEU A 585 -40.89 -17.83 -19.05
N GLU A 586 -41.15 -19.11 -18.80
CA GLU A 586 -42.31 -19.60 -18.04
C GLU A 586 -42.27 -19.20 -16.56
N LEU A 587 -41.10 -18.86 -16.02
CA LEU A 587 -40.97 -18.39 -14.63
C LEU A 587 -41.42 -16.94 -14.46
N TYR A 588 -41.57 -16.18 -15.55
CA TYR A 588 -42.13 -14.84 -15.47
C TYR A 588 -43.65 -14.90 -15.33
N PRO A 589 -44.25 -14.07 -14.46
CA PRO A 589 -45.69 -14.01 -14.36
C PRO A 589 -46.29 -13.51 -15.68
N PRO A 590 -47.44 -14.04 -16.12
CA PRO A 590 -48.09 -13.56 -17.32
C PRO A 590 -48.52 -12.09 -17.15
N PRO A 591 -48.38 -11.24 -18.18
CA PRO A 591 -48.83 -9.86 -18.10
C PRO A 591 -50.34 -9.83 -17.90
N VAL A 592 -50.81 -8.95 -17.01
CA VAL A 592 -52.24 -8.77 -16.77
C VAL A 592 -52.87 -8.13 -18.01
N GLN A 593 -53.61 -8.91 -18.79
CA GLN A 593 -54.40 -8.43 -19.93
C GLN A 593 -55.88 -8.73 -19.70
N TYR A 594 -56.70 -7.67 -19.75
CA TYR A 594 -58.15 -7.82 -19.69
C TYR A 594 -58.74 -8.06 -21.08
N GLN A 595 -59.74 -8.93 -21.17
CA GLN A 595 -60.44 -9.23 -22.42
C GLN A 595 -61.22 -7.99 -22.92
N LEU A 596 -61.16 -7.72 -24.23
CA LEU A 596 -61.82 -6.56 -24.84
C LEU A 596 -63.34 -6.53 -24.59
N CYS A 597 -64.01 -7.68 -24.65
CA CYS A 597 -65.45 -7.77 -24.37
C CYS A 597 -65.80 -7.40 -22.92
N THR A 598 -64.93 -7.76 -21.96
CA THR A 598 -65.08 -7.41 -20.55
C THR A 598 -64.88 -5.91 -20.35
N ILE A 599 -63.81 -5.35 -20.92
CA ILE A 599 -63.52 -3.92 -20.79
C ILE A 599 -64.61 -3.07 -21.43
N ALA A 600 -65.08 -3.43 -22.63
CA ALA A 600 -66.03 -2.67 -23.42
C ALA A 600 -67.47 -2.75 -22.88
N ASN A 601 -67.94 -3.97 -22.57
CA ASN A 601 -69.37 -4.22 -22.31
C ASN A 601 -69.69 -4.58 -20.87
N THR A 602 -68.78 -5.24 -20.15
CA THR A 602 -69.06 -5.80 -18.81
C THR A 602 -67.92 -5.56 -17.81
N PRO A 603 -67.54 -4.30 -17.53
CA PRO A 603 -66.51 -4.00 -16.54
C PRO A 603 -66.94 -4.50 -15.15
N ARG A 604 -65.99 -4.96 -14.34
CA ARG A 604 -66.24 -5.57 -13.01
C ARG A 604 -65.34 -5.00 -11.92
N SER A 605 -64.27 -4.31 -12.28
CA SER A 605 -63.29 -3.75 -11.37
C SER A 605 -62.93 -2.32 -11.80
N PRO A 606 -62.41 -1.48 -10.89
CA PRO A 606 -61.98 -0.12 -11.23
C PRO A 606 -60.87 -0.11 -12.30
N GLU A 607 -60.02 -1.13 -12.35
CA GLU A 607 -58.99 -1.31 -13.39
C GLU A 607 -59.61 -1.50 -14.78
N HIS A 608 -60.71 -2.25 -14.91
CA HIS A 608 -61.42 -2.41 -16.19
C HIS A 608 -61.94 -1.07 -16.70
N CYS A 609 -62.40 -0.19 -15.80
CA CYS A 609 -62.86 1.15 -16.17
C CYS A 609 -61.71 2.02 -16.68
N ILE A 610 -60.54 1.96 -16.03
CA ILE A 610 -59.35 2.72 -16.45
C ILE A 610 -58.80 2.16 -17.77
N ASP A 611 -58.72 0.84 -17.93
CA ASP A 611 -58.21 0.19 -19.16
C ASP A 611 -59.11 0.46 -20.36
N TYR A 612 -60.43 0.60 -20.16
CA TYR A 612 -61.34 1.06 -21.22
C TYR A 612 -60.96 2.45 -21.72
N ILE A 613 -60.70 3.38 -20.80
CA ILE A 613 -60.32 4.74 -21.18
C ILE A 613 -58.99 4.71 -21.92
N LYS A 614 -58.02 3.92 -21.43
CA LYS A 614 -56.69 3.74 -22.04
C LYS A 614 -56.75 3.21 -23.48
N ARG A 615 -57.56 2.18 -23.73
CA ARG A 615 -57.52 1.41 -25.00
C ARG A 615 -58.59 1.79 -26.01
N ILE A 616 -59.70 2.39 -25.55
CA ILE A 616 -60.88 2.67 -26.39
C ILE A 616 -61.22 4.17 -26.35
N ALA A 617 -61.53 4.70 -25.17
CA ALA A 617 -62.09 6.06 -25.10
C ALA A 617 -61.09 7.16 -25.47
N TRP A 618 -59.79 6.94 -25.24
CA TRP A 618 -58.75 7.90 -25.62
C TRP A 618 -58.70 8.12 -27.13
N SER A 619 -58.67 7.03 -27.91
CA SER A 619 -58.69 7.07 -29.37
C SER A 619 -60.02 7.52 -29.96
N GLU A 620 -61.15 7.32 -29.26
CA GLU A 620 -62.45 7.79 -29.74
C GLU A 620 -62.66 9.29 -29.50
N LYS A 621 -62.23 9.78 -28.35
CA LYS A 621 -62.56 11.15 -27.89
C LYS A 621 -61.48 12.18 -28.23
N HIS A 622 -60.28 11.74 -28.62
CA HIS A 622 -59.14 12.60 -28.95
C HIS A 622 -58.97 13.80 -28.00
N PRO A 623 -58.91 13.57 -26.67
CA PRO A 623 -59.01 14.65 -25.67
C PRO A 623 -57.86 15.67 -25.74
N PHE A 624 -56.73 15.27 -26.32
CA PHE A 624 -55.56 16.11 -26.55
C PHE A 624 -55.10 16.01 -28.02
N GLY A 625 -56.04 15.83 -28.97
CA GLY A 625 -55.75 15.63 -30.39
C GLY A 625 -55.22 14.22 -30.70
N ASP A 626 -54.23 14.13 -31.59
CA ASP A 626 -53.58 12.87 -32.00
C ASP A 626 -52.45 12.42 -31.05
N MET A 627 -52.34 13.04 -29.87
CA MET A 627 -51.32 12.69 -28.89
C MET A 627 -51.59 11.31 -28.27
N GLU A 628 -50.54 10.50 -28.17
CA GLU A 628 -50.58 9.26 -27.38
C GLU A 628 -50.67 9.54 -25.87
N ILE A 629 -51.09 8.54 -25.10
CA ILE A 629 -51.18 8.64 -23.64
C ILE A 629 -49.77 8.74 -23.05
N ASP A 630 -49.39 9.96 -22.67
CA ASP A 630 -48.28 10.19 -21.76
C ASP A 630 -48.70 9.97 -20.29
N GLY A 631 -48.16 8.91 -19.66
CA GLY A 631 -48.43 8.60 -18.27
C GLY A 631 -47.76 9.56 -17.27
N ASP A 632 -46.70 10.27 -17.67
CA ASP A 632 -46.00 11.26 -16.85
C ASP A 632 -46.67 12.64 -16.89
N ASN A 633 -47.55 12.86 -17.87
CA ASN A 633 -48.34 14.09 -17.99
C ASN A 633 -49.54 14.10 -17.01
N GLU A 634 -49.54 15.04 -16.07
CA GLU A 634 -50.61 15.17 -15.08
C GLU A 634 -51.98 15.47 -15.69
N ALA A 635 -52.04 16.23 -16.78
CA ALA A 635 -53.29 16.56 -17.45
C ALA A 635 -53.91 15.32 -18.11
N HIS A 636 -53.08 14.47 -18.74
CA HIS A 636 -53.53 13.19 -19.31
C HIS A 636 -54.09 12.27 -18.23
N ILE A 637 -53.33 12.08 -17.14
CA ILE A 637 -53.76 11.24 -16.02
C ILE A 637 -55.04 11.77 -15.36
N GLN A 638 -55.15 13.08 -15.17
CA GLN A 638 -56.34 13.70 -14.58
C GLN A 638 -57.57 13.51 -15.47
N TRP A 639 -57.41 13.64 -16.78
CA TRP A 639 -58.49 13.39 -17.74
C TRP A 639 -58.94 11.92 -17.71
N ILE A 640 -57.99 10.99 -17.76
CA ILE A 640 -58.26 9.55 -17.71
C ILE A 640 -58.99 9.20 -16.41
N TYR A 641 -58.53 9.72 -15.27
CA TYR A 641 -59.17 9.52 -13.98
C TYR A 641 -60.62 10.02 -13.98
N ASN A 642 -60.87 11.23 -14.46
CA ASN A 642 -62.22 11.81 -14.49
C ASN A 642 -63.18 10.97 -15.36
N GLU A 643 -62.73 10.49 -16.51
CA GLU A 643 -63.55 9.65 -17.39
C GLU A 643 -63.73 8.23 -16.84
N ALA A 644 -62.71 7.67 -16.19
CA ALA A 644 -62.80 6.36 -15.54
C ALA A 644 -63.78 6.40 -14.36
N VAL A 645 -63.84 7.49 -13.59
CA VAL A 645 -64.83 7.71 -12.52
C VAL A 645 -66.24 7.76 -13.08
N LYS A 646 -66.46 8.49 -14.20
CA LYS A 646 -67.78 8.52 -14.87
C LYS A 646 -68.20 7.14 -15.34
N ARG A 647 -67.29 6.39 -15.97
CA ARG A 647 -67.56 5.02 -16.42
C ARG A 647 -67.85 4.09 -15.24
N ALA A 648 -67.04 4.14 -14.18
CA ALA A 648 -67.27 3.33 -13.00
C ALA A 648 -68.63 3.61 -12.35
N GLY A 649 -69.04 4.89 -12.28
CA GLY A 649 -70.37 5.29 -11.82
C GLY A 649 -71.52 4.70 -12.63
N ALA A 650 -71.38 4.61 -13.96
CA ALA A 650 -72.39 4.03 -14.84
C ALA A 650 -72.61 2.51 -14.64
N PHE A 651 -71.59 1.81 -14.13
CA PHE A 651 -71.63 0.37 -13.86
C PHE A 651 -71.70 0.03 -12.35
N GLY A 652 -71.86 1.03 -11.47
CA GLY A 652 -71.90 0.82 -10.02
C GLY A 652 -70.58 0.31 -9.41
N ILE A 653 -69.45 0.61 -10.06
CA ILE A 653 -68.11 0.19 -9.62
C ILE A 653 -67.49 1.31 -8.77
N HIS A 654 -66.92 0.93 -7.62
CA HIS A 654 -66.22 1.84 -6.71
C HIS A 654 -64.70 1.60 -6.73
N GLY A 655 -63.92 2.53 -6.16
CA GLY A 655 -62.47 2.34 -5.95
C GLY A 655 -61.55 2.91 -7.04
N VAL A 656 -62.08 3.65 -8.02
CA VAL A 656 -61.23 4.42 -8.96
C VAL A 656 -60.57 5.56 -8.20
N THR A 657 -59.24 5.53 -8.12
CA THR A 657 -58.44 6.60 -7.50
C THR A 657 -57.38 7.11 -8.47
N ILE A 658 -56.86 8.31 -8.24
CA ILE A 658 -55.76 8.85 -9.05
C ILE A 658 -54.50 7.98 -8.97
N ARG A 659 -54.23 7.38 -7.80
CA ARG A 659 -53.11 6.45 -7.58
C ARG A 659 -53.28 5.17 -8.39
N LEU A 660 -54.48 4.57 -8.37
CA LEU A 660 -54.80 3.39 -9.18
C LEU A 660 -54.74 3.71 -10.68
N THR A 661 -55.21 4.89 -11.09
CA THR A 661 -55.14 5.36 -12.47
C THR A 661 -53.69 5.44 -12.96
N LYS A 662 -52.80 6.08 -12.18
CA LYS A 662 -51.36 6.08 -12.47
C LYS A 662 -50.79 4.66 -12.52
N GLY A 663 -51.21 3.79 -11.61
CA GLY A 663 -50.83 2.38 -11.56
C GLY A 663 -51.15 1.61 -12.84
N VAL A 664 -52.39 1.69 -13.33
CA VAL A 664 -52.88 0.97 -14.53
C VAL A 664 -52.33 1.58 -15.83
N ILE A 665 -52.18 2.91 -15.89
CA ILE A 665 -51.62 3.56 -17.08
C ILE A 665 -50.14 3.24 -17.24
N LYS A 666 -49.35 3.37 -16.18
CA LYS A 666 -47.89 3.15 -16.21
C LYS A 666 -47.47 1.70 -15.94
N ASN A 667 -48.40 0.79 -15.64
CA ASN A 667 -48.12 -0.57 -15.16
C ASN A 667 -47.10 -0.56 -13.99
N ILE A 668 -47.34 0.29 -12.98
CA ILE A 668 -46.36 0.53 -11.89
C ILE A 668 -46.13 -0.75 -11.09
N ILE A 669 -44.90 -1.26 -11.13
CA ILE A 669 -44.42 -2.33 -10.25
C ILE A 669 -43.99 -1.68 -8.91
N PRO A 670 -44.53 -2.11 -7.75
CA PRO A 670 -44.05 -1.63 -6.46
C PRO A 670 -42.55 -1.89 -6.30
N ALA A 671 -41.79 -0.92 -5.79
CA ALA A 671 -40.36 -1.07 -5.57
C ALA A 671 -39.97 -0.49 -4.20
N VAL A 672 -39.10 -1.20 -3.48
CA VAL A 672 -38.55 -0.76 -2.19
C VAL A 672 -37.02 -0.91 -2.21
N SER A 673 -36.33 0.01 -1.54
CA SER A 673 -34.86 0.04 -1.50
C SER A 673 -34.27 -1.21 -0.86
N SER A 674 -34.89 -1.76 0.19
CA SER A 674 -34.43 -2.98 0.87
C SER A 674 -34.34 -4.18 -0.07
N THR A 675 -35.37 -4.42 -0.88
CA THR A 675 -35.38 -5.54 -1.83
C THR A 675 -34.36 -5.33 -2.94
N ASN A 676 -34.19 -4.10 -3.44
CA ASN A 676 -33.13 -3.77 -4.40
C ASN A 676 -31.73 -4.02 -3.84
N ALA A 677 -31.48 -3.64 -2.58
CA ALA A 677 -30.18 -3.85 -1.93
C ALA A 677 -29.86 -5.34 -1.73
N VAL A 678 -30.85 -6.14 -1.31
CA VAL A 678 -30.66 -7.61 -1.16
C VAL A 678 -30.33 -8.26 -2.49
N ILE A 679 -31.08 -7.93 -3.55
CA ILE A 679 -30.88 -8.51 -4.89
C ILE A 679 -29.57 -8.02 -5.51
N ALA A 680 -29.19 -6.74 -5.35
CA ALA A 680 -27.90 -6.22 -5.82
C ALA A 680 -26.70 -6.87 -5.12
N GLY A 681 -26.75 -6.94 -3.78
CA GLY A 681 -25.69 -7.53 -2.99
C GLY A 681 -25.46 -8.99 -3.34
N ARG A 682 -26.55 -9.73 -3.66
CA ARG A 682 -26.44 -11.11 -4.10
C ARG A 682 -26.00 -11.28 -5.55
N SER A 683 -26.41 -10.36 -6.43
CA SER A 683 -25.92 -10.31 -7.83
C SER A 683 -24.41 -10.02 -7.91
N SER A 684 -23.85 -9.32 -6.92
CA SER A 684 -22.43 -8.95 -6.89
C SER A 684 -21.51 -10.03 -6.27
N ALA A 685 -22.04 -11.17 -5.80
CA ALA A 685 -21.29 -12.22 -5.12
C ALA A 685 -21.59 -13.63 -5.68
N MET A 686 -20.62 -14.31 -6.32
CA MET A 686 -20.81 -15.58 -7.04
C MET A 686 -19.77 -16.68 -6.69
N PRO A 687 -20.09 -17.99 -6.93
CA PRO A 687 -21.24 -18.48 -7.66
C PRO A 687 -22.32 -19.17 -6.81
N LEU A 688 -23.57 -18.72 -6.98
CA LEU A 688 -24.77 -19.46 -6.64
C LEU A 688 -25.03 -20.60 -7.63
N GLU A 689 -25.84 -21.57 -7.21
CA GLU A 689 -26.74 -22.26 -8.12
C GLU A 689 -27.49 -21.22 -8.99
N ASN A 690 -27.66 -21.48 -10.29
CA ASN A 690 -27.93 -20.43 -11.30
C ASN A 690 -29.26 -19.64 -11.15
N TYR A 691 -30.11 -19.96 -10.19
CA TYR A 691 -31.33 -19.24 -9.85
C TYR A 691 -31.50 -19.08 -8.34
N MET A 692 -31.90 -17.88 -7.91
CA MET A 692 -32.26 -17.59 -6.52
C MET A 692 -33.55 -16.79 -6.47
N ASN A 693 -34.47 -17.15 -5.57
CA ASN A 693 -35.64 -16.35 -5.23
C ASN A 693 -35.51 -15.73 -3.83
N PHE A 694 -36.19 -14.60 -3.65
CA PHE A 694 -36.27 -13.87 -2.39
C PHE A 694 -37.70 -13.42 -2.14
N GLN A 695 -38.15 -13.54 -0.89
CA GLN A 695 -39.45 -13.04 -0.44
C GLN A 695 -39.37 -12.55 1.00
N ASP A 696 -39.96 -11.37 1.26
CA ASP A 696 -40.01 -10.71 2.57
C ASP A 696 -41.45 -10.33 2.98
N GLY A 697 -42.43 -11.13 2.55
CA GLY A 697 -43.86 -10.87 2.81
C GLY A 697 -44.38 -11.47 4.13
N GLU A 698 -43.95 -12.69 4.45
CA GLU A 698 -44.33 -13.44 5.65
C GLU A 698 -43.05 -14.02 6.28
N GLY A 699 -42.17 -13.12 6.72
CA GLY A 699 -40.79 -13.44 7.08
C GLY A 699 -39.86 -13.47 5.87
N ILE A 700 -38.56 -13.64 6.15
CA ILE A 700 -37.50 -13.63 5.12
C ILE A 700 -37.25 -15.06 4.63
N TYR A 701 -37.50 -15.29 3.35
CA TYR A 701 -37.18 -16.52 2.66
C TYR A 701 -36.25 -16.26 1.48
N MET A 702 -35.23 -17.11 1.35
CA MET A 702 -34.31 -17.12 0.22
C MET A 702 -34.00 -18.56 -0.17
N GLY A 703 -34.36 -18.95 -1.39
CA GLY A 703 -34.09 -20.26 -1.95
C GLY A 703 -33.15 -20.13 -3.15
N ALA A 704 -32.11 -20.96 -3.20
CA ALA A 704 -31.30 -21.15 -4.39
C ALA A 704 -31.62 -22.53 -4.99
N VAL A 705 -31.68 -22.60 -6.32
CA VAL A 705 -31.92 -23.83 -7.06
C VAL A 705 -31.06 -23.82 -8.32
N LEU A 706 -30.50 -24.97 -8.67
CA LEU A 706 -29.85 -25.18 -9.96
C LEU A 706 -30.90 -25.59 -11.00
N LEU A 707 -31.20 -24.67 -11.92
CA LEU A 707 -32.11 -24.93 -13.03
C LEU A 707 -31.35 -25.53 -14.22
N GLU A 708 -32.01 -26.43 -14.93
CA GLU A 708 -31.45 -27.08 -16.11
C GLU A 708 -31.71 -26.27 -17.39
N ARG A 709 -30.80 -26.38 -18.35
CA ARG A 709 -30.96 -25.77 -19.66
C ARG A 709 -31.92 -26.62 -20.49
N ASP A 710 -32.91 -25.98 -21.09
CA ASP A 710 -33.77 -26.64 -22.07
C ASP A 710 -32.95 -26.97 -23.35
N GLU A 711 -32.80 -28.26 -23.64
CA GLU A 711 -32.09 -28.76 -24.82
C GLU A 711 -32.77 -28.39 -26.14
N ASN A 712 -34.06 -28.04 -26.11
CA ASN A 712 -34.84 -27.64 -27.28
C ASN A 712 -35.05 -26.12 -27.35
N CYS A 713 -34.36 -25.35 -26.50
CA CYS A 713 -34.47 -23.90 -26.50
C CYS A 713 -34.16 -23.32 -27.88
N GLU A 714 -35.09 -22.58 -28.46
CA GLU A 714 -34.97 -22.03 -29.82
C GLU A 714 -33.83 -21.02 -30.00
N LEU A 715 -33.23 -20.54 -28.90
CA LEU A 715 -32.17 -19.55 -28.92
C LEU A 715 -30.81 -20.15 -28.56
N CYS A 716 -30.69 -20.71 -27.35
CA CYS A 716 -29.39 -21.18 -26.88
C CYS A 716 -29.11 -22.63 -27.28
N SER A 717 -30.09 -23.42 -27.73
CA SER A 717 -29.82 -24.76 -28.27
C SER A 717 -29.13 -24.67 -29.64
N ARG A 718 -28.28 -25.65 -29.94
CA ARG A 718 -27.65 -25.79 -31.26
C ARG A 718 -28.41 -26.75 -32.18
N LYS A 719 -29.59 -27.21 -31.76
CA LYS A 719 -30.39 -28.12 -32.58
C LYS A 719 -30.88 -27.36 -33.82
N PRO A 720 -30.89 -27.99 -35.01
CA PRO A 720 -31.36 -27.34 -36.22
C PRO A 720 -32.77 -26.79 -36.04
N ILE A 721 -32.92 -25.50 -36.28
CA ILE A 721 -34.21 -24.82 -36.13
C ILE A 721 -35.03 -25.13 -37.37
N THR A 722 -36.23 -25.66 -37.18
CA THR A 722 -37.07 -26.05 -38.31
C THR A 722 -37.79 -24.83 -38.88
N LEU A 723 -37.59 -24.55 -40.16
CA LEU A 723 -38.30 -23.50 -40.90
C LEU A 723 -39.20 -24.13 -41.95
N THR A 724 -40.45 -23.69 -41.99
CA THR A 724 -41.46 -24.26 -42.90
C THR A 724 -41.64 -23.36 -44.11
N PHE A 725 -41.55 -23.95 -45.31
CA PHE A 725 -41.70 -23.25 -46.60
C PHE A 725 -42.49 -24.10 -47.60
N ASN A 726 -43.03 -23.46 -48.63
CA ASN A 726 -43.60 -24.13 -49.80
C ASN A 726 -42.49 -24.48 -50.81
N GLU A 727 -42.61 -25.59 -51.54
CA GLU A 727 -41.66 -25.95 -52.62
C GLU A 727 -41.48 -24.86 -53.70
N ASN A 728 -42.52 -24.03 -53.89
CA ASN A 728 -42.54 -22.91 -54.83
C ASN A 728 -42.06 -21.58 -54.23
N ASP A 729 -41.74 -21.52 -52.92
CA ASP A 729 -41.11 -20.33 -52.35
C ASP A 729 -39.73 -20.13 -52.99
N THR A 730 -39.36 -18.86 -53.17
CA THR A 730 -38.04 -18.51 -53.71
C THR A 730 -36.99 -18.45 -52.61
N LEU A 731 -35.71 -18.50 -52.96
CA LEU A 731 -34.63 -18.26 -52.00
C LEU A 731 -34.70 -16.84 -51.40
N GLU A 732 -35.26 -15.87 -52.13
CA GLU A 732 -35.58 -14.55 -51.59
C GLU A 732 -36.61 -14.60 -50.45
N ASN A 733 -37.63 -15.45 -50.54
CA ASN A 733 -38.59 -15.68 -49.44
C ASN A 733 -37.88 -16.20 -48.19
N VAL A 734 -36.94 -17.15 -48.34
CA VAL A 734 -36.14 -17.68 -47.23
C VAL A 734 -35.29 -16.58 -46.59
N CYS A 735 -34.59 -15.78 -47.40
CA CYS A 735 -33.82 -14.63 -46.93
C CYS A 735 -34.70 -13.62 -46.17
N ASN A 736 -35.92 -13.37 -46.64
CA ASN A 736 -36.85 -12.45 -45.97
C ASN A 736 -37.31 -12.99 -44.63
N VAL A 737 -37.69 -14.27 -44.55
CA VAL A 737 -38.06 -14.91 -43.27
C VAL A 737 -36.90 -14.82 -42.27
N LEU A 738 -35.68 -15.16 -42.70
CA LEU A 738 -34.48 -15.07 -41.88
C LEU A 738 -34.20 -13.64 -41.37
N LYS A 739 -34.45 -12.60 -42.19
CA LYS A 739 -34.31 -11.19 -41.79
C LYS A 739 -35.42 -10.72 -40.84
N THR A 740 -36.64 -11.23 -41.01
CA THR A 740 -37.80 -10.81 -40.20
C THR A 740 -37.96 -11.59 -38.89
N ASP A 741 -37.28 -12.73 -38.75
CA ASP A 741 -37.36 -13.55 -37.54
C ASP A 741 -36.69 -12.85 -36.35
N SER A 742 -37.51 -12.44 -35.38
CA SER A 742 -37.09 -11.73 -34.17
C SER A 742 -36.11 -12.51 -33.26
N ARG A 743 -35.92 -13.81 -33.49
CA ARG A 743 -34.95 -14.62 -32.74
C ARG A 743 -33.51 -14.35 -33.19
N PHE A 744 -33.31 -14.02 -34.47
CA PHE A 744 -31.98 -13.89 -35.07
C PHE A 744 -31.70 -12.50 -35.64
N GLU A 745 -32.73 -11.80 -36.15
CA GLU A 745 -32.65 -10.44 -36.69
C GLU A 745 -31.50 -10.27 -37.70
N PHE A 746 -31.38 -11.21 -38.64
CA PHE A 746 -30.28 -11.25 -39.60
C PHE A 746 -30.26 -10.00 -40.50
N THR A 747 -29.06 -9.51 -40.81
CA THR A 747 -28.87 -8.27 -41.58
C THR A 747 -28.63 -8.55 -43.06
N SER A 748 -27.76 -9.51 -43.35
CA SER A 748 -27.32 -9.92 -44.68
C SER A 748 -26.94 -11.41 -44.68
N PRO A 749 -27.93 -12.32 -44.57
CA PRO A 749 -27.68 -13.74 -44.37
C PRO A 749 -27.04 -14.37 -45.61
N SER A 750 -25.94 -15.08 -45.38
CA SER A 750 -25.27 -15.93 -46.36
C SER A 750 -25.72 -17.36 -46.15
N ILE A 751 -26.33 -17.96 -47.17
CA ILE A 751 -26.93 -19.30 -47.11
C ILE A 751 -26.06 -20.26 -47.92
N THR A 752 -25.63 -21.33 -47.26
CA THR A 752 -24.86 -22.43 -47.85
C THR A 752 -25.55 -23.75 -47.58
N TYR A 753 -25.28 -24.73 -48.44
CA TYR A 753 -25.93 -26.02 -48.43
C TYR A 753 -24.91 -27.13 -48.76
N MET A 754 -25.07 -28.29 -48.12
CA MET A 754 -24.12 -29.42 -48.24
C MET A 754 -24.79 -30.61 -48.90
N HIS A 755 -24.37 -30.94 -50.13
CA HIS A 755 -24.77 -32.18 -50.81
C HIS A 755 -23.56 -32.77 -51.56
N GLY A 756 -22.73 -33.54 -50.86
CA GLY A 756 -21.45 -34.06 -51.33
C GLY A 756 -20.32 -33.01 -51.37
N THR A 757 -20.61 -31.79 -51.84
CA THR A 757 -19.71 -30.62 -51.80
C THR A 757 -20.46 -29.38 -51.29
N CYS A 758 -19.77 -28.47 -50.61
CA CYS A 758 -20.36 -27.20 -50.13
C CYS A 758 -20.76 -26.31 -51.30
N ARG A 759 -22.05 -25.96 -51.38
CA ARG A 759 -22.61 -25.08 -52.40
C ARG A 759 -23.12 -23.79 -51.74
N ALA A 760 -22.63 -22.66 -52.21
CA ALA A 760 -23.15 -21.35 -51.84
C ALA A 760 -24.47 -21.08 -52.57
N LEU A 761 -25.58 -20.97 -51.83
CA LEU A 761 -26.89 -20.63 -52.39
C LEU A 761 -27.00 -19.12 -52.60
N TYR A 762 -26.63 -18.33 -51.58
CA TYR A 762 -26.58 -16.87 -51.64
C TYR A 762 -25.52 -16.34 -50.67
N VAL A 763 -24.58 -15.51 -51.13
CA VAL A 763 -23.51 -14.93 -50.28
C VAL A 763 -23.36 -13.44 -50.59
N PRO A 764 -24.07 -12.56 -49.87
CA PRO A 764 -24.04 -11.11 -50.11
C PRO A 764 -22.78 -10.41 -49.57
N SER A 765 -22.03 -11.04 -48.68
CA SER A 765 -20.90 -10.43 -47.97
C SER A 765 -19.62 -10.27 -48.82
N LEU A 766 -19.52 -10.98 -49.94
CA LEU A 766 -18.34 -11.00 -50.80
C LEU A 766 -18.73 -10.64 -52.25
N PRO A 767 -18.30 -9.48 -52.80
CA PRO A 767 -18.76 -8.99 -54.11
C PRO A 767 -18.59 -9.98 -55.27
N GLY A 768 -17.53 -10.79 -55.25
CA GLY A 768 -17.30 -11.84 -56.25
C GLY A 768 -18.31 -12.99 -56.18
N PHE A 769 -18.68 -13.43 -54.96
CA PHE A 769 -19.65 -14.49 -54.75
C PHE A 769 -21.09 -13.99 -54.83
N GLU A 770 -21.35 -12.73 -54.48
CA GLU A 770 -22.67 -12.10 -54.61
C GLU A 770 -23.09 -12.08 -56.08
N ASN A 771 -22.21 -11.62 -56.98
CA ASN A 771 -22.52 -11.58 -58.42
C ASN A 771 -22.81 -12.97 -59.00
N LEU A 772 -22.15 -14.02 -58.50
CA LEU A 772 -22.35 -15.40 -58.93
C LEU A 772 -23.60 -16.06 -58.33
N SER A 773 -24.00 -15.66 -57.12
CA SER A 773 -25.09 -16.29 -56.36
C SER A 773 -26.41 -15.50 -56.40
N ARG A 774 -26.41 -14.22 -56.78
CA ARG A 774 -27.61 -13.37 -56.87
C ARG A 774 -28.68 -13.95 -57.78
N GLY A 775 -28.29 -14.61 -58.87
CA GLY A 775 -29.23 -15.28 -59.79
C GLY A 775 -29.99 -16.48 -59.18
N ASN A 776 -29.62 -16.93 -57.98
CA ASN A 776 -30.36 -17.97 -57.26
C ASN A 776 -31.52 -17.41 -56.42
N LEU A 777 -31.56 -16.10 -56.14
CA LEU A 777 -32.61 -15.50 -55.30
C LEU A 777 -34.01 -15.68 -55.90
N THR A 778 -34.13 -15.59 -57.22
CA THR A 778 -35.39 -15.73 -57.95
C THR A 778 -35.77 -17.18 -58.23
N LYS A 779 -34.90 -18.14 -57.92
CA LYS A 779 -35.18 -19.56 -58.14
C LYS A 779 -35.98 -20.13 -56.98
N THR A 780 -36.89 -21.05 -57.28
CA THR A 780 -37.65 -21.76 -56.25
C THR A 780 -36.79 -22.76 -55.47
N LEU A 781 -37.21 -23.14 -54.26
CA LEU A 781 -36.52 -24.18 -53.49
C LEU A 781 -36.37 -25.48 -54.29
N LYS A 782 -37.40 -25.82 -55.08
CA LYS A 782 -37.40 -26.95 -56.02
C LYS A 782 -36.35 -26.83 -57.12
N GLU A 783 -36.22 -25.66 -57.76
CA GLU A 783 -35.22 -25.39 -58.81
C GLU A 783 -33.78 -25.37 -58.27
N LEU A 784 -33.61 -25.02 -56.99
CA LEU A 784 -32.33 -25.10 -56.29
C LEU A 784 -31.96 -26.52 -55.85
N GLY A 785 -32.92 -27.46 -55.95
CA GLY A 785 -32.74 -28.86 -55.59
C GLY A 785 -32.82 -29.14 -54.09
N LEU A 786 -33.42 -28.23 -53.31
CA LEU A 786 -33.60 -28.41 -51.87
C LEU A 786 -34.78 -29.34 -51.59
N MET A 787 -34.58 -30.31 -50.70
CA MET A 787 -35.57 -31.32 -50.31
C MET A 787 -36.07 -31.14 -48.87
N ASN A 788 -37.24 -31.69 -48.59
CA ASN A 788 -37.79 -31.70 -47.22
C ASN A 788 -36.86 -32.47 -46.27
N GLY A 789 -36.57 -31.88 -45.10
CA GLY A 789 -35.69 -32.43 -44.08
C GLY A 789 -34.22 -32.06 -44.25
N GLU A 790 -33.85 -31.36 -45.31
CA GLU A 790 -32.47 -30.91 -45.53
C GLU A 790 -32.05 -29.77 -44.62
N GLU A 791 -30.76 -29.69 -44.36
CA GLU A 791 -30.15 -28.66 -43.52
C GLU A 791 -29.43 -27.61 -44.35
N ILE A 792 -29.70 -26.34 -44.04
CA ILE A 792 -28.98 -25.19 -44.59
C ILE A 792 -28.16 -24.53 -43.48
N TYR A 793 -27.02 -24.00 -43.88
CA TYR A 793 -26.06 -23.35 -42.99
C TYR A 793 -26.06 -21.85 -43.30
N VAL A 794 -26.47 -21.07 -42.31
CA VAL A 794 -26.66 -19.62 -42.44
C VAL A 794 -25.62 -18.90 -41.59
N SER A 795 -24.81 -18.05 -42.24
CA SER A 795 -23.90 -17.12 -41.57
C SER A 795 -24.31 -15.68 -41.85
N ASP A 796 -24.14 -14.78 -40.89
CA ASP A 796 -24.55 -13.38 -41.01
C ASP A 796 -23.54 -12.47 -40.32
N PRO A 797 -23.26 -11.24 -40.81
CA PRO A 797 -22.38 -10.29 -40.13
C PRO A 797 -22.81 -9.98 -38.69
N SER A 798 -24.09 -10.17 -38.39
CA SER A 798 -24.69 -9.94 -37.09
C SER A 798 -24.57 -11.16 -36.14
N MET A 799 -23.86 -12.22 -36.54
CA MET A 799 -23.53 -13.38 -35.71
C MET A 799 -22.07 -13.82 -35.91
N LYS A 800 -21.46 -14.42 -34.88
CA LYS A 800 -20.08 -14.95 -34.96
C LYS A 800 -20.00 -16.43 -35.33
N SER A 801 -21.12 -17.15 -35.24
CA SER A 801 -21.23 -18.57 -35.56
C SER A 801 -22.28 -18.83 -36.64
N THR A 802 -22.13 -19.94 -37.33
CA THR A 802 -23.08 -20.39 -38.36
C THR A 802 -24.21 -21.16 -37.70
N LEU A 803 -25.45 -20.78 -37.99
CA LEU A 803 -26.64 -21.50 -37.52
C LEU A 803 -27.07 -22.55 -38.56
N THR A 804 -27.56 -23.68 -38.05
CA THR A 804 -28.12 -24.75 -38.87
C THR A 804 -29.63 -24.66 -38.81
N PHE A 805 -30.28 -24.63 -39.98
CA PHE A 805 -31.73 -24.65 -40.10
C PHE A 805 -32.15 -25.90 -40.86
N ARG A 806 -33.18 -26.58 -40.37
CA ARG A 806 -33.79 -27.71 -41.06
C ARG A 806 -34.99 -27.21 -41.86
N LEU A 807 -35.03 -27.49 -43.16
CA LEU A 807 -36.12 -27.09 -44.02
C LEU A 807 -37.26 -28.11 -43.93
N SER A 808 -38.44 -27.65 -43.53
CA SER A 808 -39.70 -28.38 -43.68
C SER A 808 -40.40 -27.88 -44.95
N ILE A 809 -40.16 -28.55 -46.07
CA ILE A 809 -40.70 -28.15 -47.38
C ILE A 809 -42.01 -28.90 -47.63
N LEU A 810 -43.10 -28.15 -47.72
CA LEU A 810 -44.43 -28.68 -48.04
C LEU A 810 -44.64 -28.69 -49.56
N THR A 811 -45.04 -29.85 -50.09
CA THR A 811 -45.43 -29.99 -51.49
C THR A 811 -46.84 -29.42 -51.71
N ALA A 812 -47.18 -29.05 -52.95
CA ALA A 812 -48.52 -28.55 -53.29
C ALA A 812 -49.65 -29.49 -52.84
N ALA A 813 -49.41 -30.81 -52.83
CA ALA A 813 -50.37 -31.82 -52.38
C ALA A 813 -50.58 -31.90 -50.85
N GLN A 814 -49.63 -31.40 -50.05
CA GLN A 814 -49.69 -31.39 -48.58
C GLN A 814 -50.30 -30.13 -47.99
N ILE A 815 -50.45 -29.07 -48.80
CA ILE A 815 -51.04 -27.78 -48.38
C ILE A 815 -52.56 -27.78 -48.58
N GLU A 816 -53.06 -28.60 -49.51
CA GLU A 816 -54.50 -28.81 -49.76
C GLU A 816 -55.16 -29.82 -48.81
N SER A 817 -54.37 -30.57 -48.01
CA SER A 817 -54.82 -31.48 -46.95
C SER A 817 -54.73 -30.85 -45.58
#